data_AF-A0A5C6HM33-F1
#
_entry.id   AF-A0A5C6HM33-F1
#
_cell.length_a   1.000
_cell.length_b   1.000
_cell.length_c   1.000
_cell.angle_alpha   90.00
_cell.angle_beta   90.00
_cell.angle_gamma   90.00
#
_symmetry.space_group_name_H-M   'P 1'
#
loop_
_entity.id
_entity.type
_entity.pdbx_description
1 polymer ?
#
loop_
_entity_poly.entity_id
_entity_poly.type
_entity_poly.pdbx_seq_one_letter_code
_entity_poly.pdbx_strand_id
1 'polypeptide(L)'
;MKNNKKNKIFYLAAILIASTCSLHSQTKDALIPPELENTECLGINKEAYHATLMPYANLQEALAANRHASSYCRVLNGMWKFNWVPTPEVRPVDFYKPDYDVSAWKEISVPSNWEVQGYGTPFYRNLGYTIKRDFPHVMSEPDPKYTAYKERNPVGSYRRDFDVPSSWKGRRIFITFDGVDSAFFIWVNGKKVGYSVNSRNAAEFDLTPFVNAGKNTLAVEVYQYSSGTWLEDQDMWRLHGIFRNVTLWSAPQTHMRDFFVKQDLDKEYKNATLEIVARVKNYSTKKSKGQSLTATLYDKQGNEIAKKTVSGKALLGQQEQQLAVKMDVMNPEKWTAETPNLYTVVLSNSEGEILSSKIGFRKLEINGRIMTVNGVPLKLKGVNRHEHWSEVGHAVTEEQMIRDLQVIKQGNCNHIRTCHYSDDPRWYELCDEWGIWLVAEANCECHGYDGKFDEEPLMKAAILDRNVANVENFKNHPSVIIWSLGNECGGVGSNFVAAMHKIKEIDPTRFVHYERFGVGDKNPADFDGRMYGTPEDFANVARDKNLKKPFYICEFAHAMFNSMGSLAEYSEVFDNNPEIVGGAIWEYQDQALWNRRNPAHPILAYGGGFGEYPNDHYFIHKGVVSYDRSTEGTGVKPHYPEMKKAFQWIDTRLVDPAKGQISIRNKYQFISLNGFEGSWTLSENGKIIASGKLDMPNVAPLSEATATIPYRIDKPKPDAEYFLRVSYRLKDRTLWADKGFELACEQFKLPINTVSALITPSVSPLKIAKDAQSVTISGHNFSLAFDKQSGSLIQLVKDGTNLLAADGGPKLHLWRSAHRNDDMWAFRQWEKYGVDNLKYSLVSFDVKPVDKNSVNVVSVVKAEGKEGFGALHTTTYLVKGDGIVTVTNKIEFIGTRINLARIGVRFLLDKRLDNVTYFGRGPVENYSDRKSAQDIGQYKLDVSNQYEYEKPMDRGNHEDVRWADMSGNGTPSFSFQADKNLMQFSALPHTDEQMQNVEYKIDLPKSQATVFTLATKTLGVGSNGCGPKPLDKYLVWSDNTEFTYVINLSQIHE
;
A
#
# COMPACT_ATOMS: atom_id res chain seq x y z
N MET A 1 -3.77 80.45 -4.25
CA MET A 1 -2.76 80.54 -3.18
C MET A 1 -1.65 79.54 -3.48
N LYS A 2 -0.41 80.05 -3.57
CA LYS A 2 0.93 79.43 -3.38
C LYS A 2 0.98 77.87 -3.35
N ASN A 3 1.86 77.14 -4.03
CA ASN A 3 3.19 77.44 -4.58
C ASN A 3 3.68 76.23 -5.42
N ASN A 4 4.28 76.51 -6.59
CA ASN A 4 5.53 75.95 -7.15
C ASN A 4 6.00 74.54 -6.75
N LYS A 5 6.42 73.63 -7.65
CA LYS A 5 7.43 73.82 -8.72
C LYS A 5 7.61 72.51 -9.54
N LYS A 6 8.14 72.66 -10.78
CA LYS A 6 8.80 71.66 -11.68
C LYS A 6 7.84 70.81 -12.54
N ASN A 7 7.96 70.67 -13.86
CA ASN A 7 9.10 70.79 -14.77
C ASN A 7 8.66 71.29 -16.16
N LYS A 8 9.47 72.17 -16.76
CA LYS A 8 9.58 72.30 -18.22
C LYS A 8 10.45 71.14 -18.71
N ILE A 9 9.94 70.37 -19.68
CA ILE A 9 10.57 70.00 -20.96
C ILE A 9 9.47 69.25 -21.73
N PHE A 10 8.74 70.01 -22.53
CA PHE A 10 7.92 69.54 -23.66
C PHE A 10 8.72 69.85 -24.93
N TYR A 11 8.49 69.06 -25.98
CA TYR A 11 9.04 69.18 -27.35
C TYR A 11 10.31 68.40 -27.69
N LEU A 12 10.28 67.08 -27.44
CA LEU A 12 10.94 66.09 -28.32
C LEU A 12 10.30 64.69 -28.17
N ALA A 13 8.98 64.63 -27.97
CA ALA A 13 8.23 63.40 -27.67
C ALA A 13 7.12 63.08 -28.69
N ALA A 14 7.11 63.70 -29.87
CA ALA A 14 6.07 63.49 -30.89
C ALA A 14 6.53 62.73 -32.15
N ILE A 15 7.80 62.27 -32.19
CA ILE A 15 8.34 61.40 -33.28
C ILE A 15 9.07 60.19 -32.66
N LEU A 16 8.53 59.66 -31.56
CA LEU A 16 8.97 58.40 -30.95
C LEU A 16 7.79 57.58 -30.41
N ILE A 17 6.61 57.76 -31.02
CA ILE A 17 5.36 57.04 -30.73
C ILE A 17 4.95 56.17 -31.95
N ALA A 18 5.91 55.81 -32.81
CA ALA A 18 5.66 54.97 -34.00
C ALA A 18 6.67 53.83 -34.19
N SER A 19 7.43 53.45 -33.15
CA SER A 19 8.49 52.43 -33.30
C SER A 19 8.74 51.53 -32.08
N THR A 20 7.82 51.46 -31.10
CA THR A 20 7.95 50.53 -29.95
C THR A 20 6.73 49.64 -29.67
N CYS A 21 5.72 49.65 -30.56
CA CYS A 21 4.60 48.70 -30.51
C CYS A 21 4.63 47.76 -31.72
N SER A 22 5.67 46.94 -31.85
CA SER A 22 5.71 45.84 -32.84
C SER A 22 6.74 44.77 -32.42
N LEU A 23 6.55 44.18 -31.25
CA LEU A 23 7.05 42.84 -30.93
C LEU A 23 5.98 42.13 -30.08
N HIS A 24 4.72 42.19 -30.53
CA HIS A 24 3.86 41.03 -30.36
C HIS A 24 4.47 39.97 -31.28
N SER A 25 5.30 39.10 -30.70
CA SER A 25 5.61 37.83 -31.36
C SER A 25 4.25 37.18 -31.65
N GLN A 26 3.86 37.18 -32.93
CA GLN A 26 2.79 36.35 -33.42
C GLN A 26 3.07 34.94 -32.91
N THR A 27 2.29 34.45 -31.96
CA THR A 27 2.20 33.02 -31.70
C THR A 27 1.62 32.44 -32.97
N LYS A 28 2.49 31.98 -33.88
CA LYS A 28 2.09 31.02 -34.90
C LYS A 28 1.54 29.84 -34.11
N ASP A 29 0.27 29.50 -34.28
CA ASP A 29 -0.31 28.30 -33.67
C ASP A 29 0.58 27.12 -34.07
N ALA A 30 1.29 26.58 -33.07
CA ALA A 30 2.25 25.53 -33.31
C ALA A 30 1.51 24.27 -33.76
N LEU A 31 1.96 23.65 -34.85
CA LEU A 31 1.38 22.39 -35.29
C LEU A 31 1.55 21.33 -34.19
N ILE A 32 0.48 20.57 -33.95
CA ILE A 32 0.48 19.43 -33.05
C ILE A 32 1.24 18.29 -33.74
N PRO A 33 2.25 17.68 -33.09
CA PRO A 33 2.97 16.55 -33.68
C PRO A 33 2.03 15.36 -33.96
N PRO A 34 1.97 14.84 -35.21
CA PRO A 34 1.09 13.72 -35.55
C PRO A 34 1.47 12.41 -34.84
N GLU A 35 2.73 12.27 -34.38
CA GLU A 35 3.18 11.11 -33.62
C GLU A 35 2.41 10.91 -32.30
N LEU A 36 1.82 11.98 -31.74
CA LEU A 36 1.04 11.92 -30.51
C LEU A 36 -0.28 11.16 -30.65
N GLU A 37 -0.81 10.99 -31.86
CA GLU A 37 -2.07 10.26 -32.09
C GLU A 37 -1.87 8.99 -32.94
N ASN A 38 -0.62 8.68 -33.31
CA ASN A 38 -0.29 7.48 -34.07
C ASN A 38 0.11 6.34 -33.12
N THR A 39 -0.79 5.38 -32.91
CA THR A 39 -0.58 4.21 -32.02
C THR A 39 0.45 3.22 -32.55
N GLU A 40 0.76 3.26 -33.85
CA GLU A 40 1.81 2.44 -34.47
C GLU A 40 3.19 3.11 -34.40
N CYS A 41 3.26 4.40 -34.03
CA CYS A 41 4.52 5.11 -33.81
C CYS A 41 5.03 4.89 -32.38
N LEU A 42 5.69 3.75 -32.16
CA LEU A 42 6.23 3.35 -30.85
C LEU A 42 7.51 4.11 -30.44
N GLY A 43 8.12 4.82 -31.39
CA GLY A 43 9.31 5.64 -31.21
C GLY A 43 9.97 5.99 -32.54
N ILE A 44 10.85 7.00 -32.53
CA ILE A 44 11.68 7.40 -33.67
C ILE A 44 13.14 7.35 -33.22
N ASN A 45 13.97 6.57 -33.91
CA ASN A 45 15.39 6.33 -33.58
C ASN A 45 15.63 5.80 -32.14
N LYS A 46 14.60 5.22 -31.51
CA LYS A 46 14.71 4.51 -30.23
C LYS A 46 15.48 3.21 -30.45
N GLU A 47 16.49 2.93 -29.62
CA GLU A 47 17.19 1.63 -29.66
C GLU A 47 16.23 0.51 -29.25
N ALA A 48 16.45 -0.70 -29.78
CA ALA A 48 15.64 -1.85 -29.39
C ALA A 48 15.90 -2.22 -27.92
N TYR A 49 14.85 -2.59 -27.18
CA TYR A 49 14.98 -2.98 -25.78
C TYR A 49 16.03 -4.09 -25.58
N HIS A 50 16.71 -4.02 -24.45
CA HIS A 50 17.76 -4.94 -24.04
C HIS A 50 17.74 -5.07 -22.51
N ALA A 51 18.50 -6.04 -21.98
CA ALA A 51 18.69 -6.17 -20.54
C ALA A 51 19.30 -4.90 -19.96
N THR A 52 18.87 -4.51 -18.77
CA THR A 52 19.54 -3.43 -18.01
C THR A 52 21.05 -3.73 -17.95
N LEU A 53 21.86 -2.82 -18.47
CA LEU A 53 23.30 -3.01 -18.64
C LEU A 53 24.08 -1.71 -18.42
N MET A 54 25.38 -1.85 -18.17
CA MET A 54 26.32 -0.73 -18.09
C MET A 54 27.74 -1.22 -18.39
N PRO A 55 28.47 -0.59 -19.33
CA PRO A 55 29.91 -0.80 -19.49
C PRO A 55 30.68 -0.32 -18.25
N TYR A 56 31.68 -1.10 -17.83
CA TYR A 56 32.56 -0.79 -16.71
C TYR A 56 34.02 -0.66 -17.18
N ALA A 57 34.81 0.17 -16.51
CA ALA A 57 36.21 0.40 -16.91
C ALA A 57 37.16 -0.72 -16.49
N ASN A 58 36.80 -1.50 -15.47
CA ASN A 58 37.64 -2.55 -14.91
C ASN A 58 36.79 -3.58 -14.14
N LEU A 59 37.46 -4.65 -13.71
CA LEU A 59 36.82 -5.75 -12.97
C LEU A 59 36.24 -5.30 -11.62
N GLN A 60 36.88 -4.36 -10.91
CA GLN A 60 36.39 -3.90 -9.60
C GLN A 60 35.04 -3.20 -9.73
N GLU A 61 34.88 -2.31 -10.72
CA GLU A 61 33.60 -1.69 -11.04
C GLU A 61 32.55 -2.75 -11.45
N ALA A 62 32.95 -3.73 -12.29
CA ALA A 62 32.06 -4.79 -12.75
C ALA A 62 31.58 -5.70 -11.60
N LEU A 63 32.44 -6.02 -10.63
CA LEU A 63 32.06 -6.81 -9.44
C LEU A 63 31.15 -6.02 -8.48
N ALA A 64 31.33 -4.69 -8.39
CA ALA A 64 30.42 -3.84 -7.63
C ALA A 64 29.03 -3.76 -8.28
N ALA A 65 28.97 -3.84 -9.61
CA ALA A 65 27.75 -3.83 -10.42
C ALA A 65 26.84 -2.61 -10.15
N ASN A 66 27.41 -1.48 -9.75
CA ASN A 66 26.69 -0.22 -9.57
C ASN A 66 26.76 0.60 -10.86
N ARG A 67 25.66 0.62 -11.62
CA ARG A 67 25.58 1.28 -12.94
C ARG A 67 25.89 2.77 -12.89
N HIS A 68 25.41 3.47 -11.86
CA HIS A 68 25.60 4.92 -11.72
C HIS A 68 27.01 5.30 -11.28
N ALA A 69 27.76 4.36 -10.68
CA ALA A 69 29.15 4.55 -10.30
C ALA A 69 30.16 4.20 -11.41
N SER A 70 29.70 3.70 -12.57
CA SER A 70 30.59 3.34 -13.67
C SER A 70 31.39 4.54 -14.19
N SER A 71 32.67 4.31 -14.50
CA SER A 71 33.50 5.30 -15.20
C SER A 71 32.93 5.73 -16.57
N TYR A 72 32.09 4.89 -17.19
CA TYR A 72 31.42 5.15 -18.46
C TYR A 72 29.96 5.62 -18.31
N CYS A 73 29.55 6.04 -17.12
CA CYS A 73 28.21 6.57 -16.83
C CYS A 73 28.26 8.02 -16.38
N ARG A 74 27.31 8.86 -16.80
CA ARG A 74 27.09 10.23 -16.31
C ARG A 74 25.61 10.48 -16.12
N VAL A 75 25.18 10.64 -14.87
CA VAL A 75 23.79 10.98 -14.53
C VAL A 75 23.54 12.47 -14.83
N LEU A 76 22.46 12.76 -15.55
CA LEU A 76 22.02 14.11 -15.93
C LEU A 76 20.90 14.66 -15.03
N ASN A 77 20.62 14.02 -13.89
CA ASN A 77 19.71 14.52 -12.88
C ASN A 77 20.16 15.88 -12.30
N GLY A 78 19.26 16.55 -11.60
CA GLY A 78 19.44 17.87 -10.99
C GLY A 78 18.57 18.92 -11.67
N MET A 79 18.97 20.19 -11.62
CA MET A 79 18.16 21.29 -12.16
C MET A 79 18.27 21.40 -13.68
N TRP A 80 17.14 21.60 -14.35
CA TRP A 80 17.02 21.84 -15.79
C TRP A 80 16.22 23.12 -16.02
N LYS A 81 16.53 23.88 -17.08
CA LYS A 81 15.65 24.97 -17.52
C LYS A 81 14.32 24.41 -17.97
N PHE A 82 13.23 25.04 -17.55
CA PHE A 82 11.88 24.51 -17.73
C PHE A 82 10.87 25.58 -18.11
N ASN A 83 10.01 25.24 -19.08
CA ASN A 83 8.83 25.99 -19.45
C ASN A 83 7.64 25.04 -19.52
N TRP A 84 6.50 25.48 -19.00
CA TRP A 84 5.25 24.71 -19.03
C TRP A 84 4.16 25.55 -19.69
N VAL A 85 3.38 24.92 -20.56
CA VAL A 85 2.19 25.51 -21.17
C VAL A 85 1.00 24.54 -21.09
N PRO A 86 -0.24 25.04 -20.98
CA PRO A 86 -1.42 24.19 -20.81
C PRO A 86 -1.87 23.47 -22.10
N THR A 87 -1.36 23.89 -23.26
CA THR A 87 -1.76 23.36 -24.57
C THR A 87 -0.60 23.38 -25.57
N PRO A 88 -0.48 22.41 -26.49
CA PRO A 88 0.64 22.31 -27.43
C PRO A 88 0.83 23.48 -28.39
N GLU A 89 -0.24 24.17 -28.75
CA GLU A 89 -0.28 25.21 -29.77
C GLU A 89 0.51 26.46 -29.37
N VAL A 90 0.70 26.68 -28.06
CA VAL A 90 1.41 27.85 -27.51
C VAL A 90 2.80 27.52 -26.98
N ARG A 91 3.29 26.30 -27.19
CA ARG A 91 4.62 25.87 -26.74
C ARG A 91 5.74 26.62 -27.47
N PRO A 92 6.94 26.76 -26.86
CA PRO A 92 8.06 27.44 -27.48
C PRO A 92 8.74 26.57 -28.56
N VAL A 93 8.17 26.49 -29.77
CA VAL A 93 8.58 25.52 -30.83
C VAL A 93 10.06 25.50 -31.21
N ASP A 94 10.79 26.60 -31.01
CA ASP A 94 12.20 26.74 -31.39
C ASP A 94 13.18 26.59 -30.22
N PHE A 95 12.71 26.22 -29.02
CA PHE A 95 13.53 26.15 -27.80
C PHE A 95 14.72 25.19 -27.88
N TYR A 96 14.65 24.22 -28.79
CA TYR A 96 15.69 23.22 -29.02
C TYR A 96 16.94 23.79 -29.72
N LYS A 97 16.85 24.99 -30.33
CA LYS A 97 17.97 25.63 -31.03
C LYS A 97 19.03 26.11 -30.02
N PRO A 98 20.33 25.90 -30.28
CA PRO A 98 21.40 26.26 -29.33
C PRO A 98 21.44 27.74 -28.94
N ASP A 99 21.04 28.63 -29.83
CA ASP A 99 21.03 30.09 -29.65
C ASP A 99 19.71 30.63 -29.08
N TYR A 100 18.70 29.79 -28.86
CA TYR A 100 17.46 30.21 -28.22
C TYR A 100 17.74 30.67 -26.77
N ASP A 101 17.22 31.81 -26.37
CA ASP A 101 17.44 32.34 -25.01
C ASP A 101 16.47 31.73 -24.00
N VAL A 102 16.99 30.94 -23.07
CA VAL A 102 16.25 30.36 -21.93
C VAL A 102 16.63 30.99 -20.59
N SER A 103 17.35 32.12 -20.58
CA SER A 103 17.80 32.77 -19.35
C SER A 103 16.65 33.17 -18.43
N ALA A 104 15.49 33.52 -19.00
CA ALA A 104 14.27 33.85 -18.27
C ALA A 104 13.46 32.62 -17.80
N TRP A 105 13.81 31.41 -18.23
CA TRP A 105 13.10 30.20 -17.80
C TRP A 105 13.43 29.86 -16.35
N LYS A 106 12.42 29.35 -15.64
CA LYS A 106 12.60 28.76 -14.31
C LYS A 106 13.39 27.46 -14.42
N GLU A 107 13.78 26.93 -13.28
CA GLU A 107 14.39 25.61 -13.19
C GLU A 107 13.42 24.62 -12.53
N ILE A 108 13.54 23.35 -12.92
CA ILE A 108 12.83 22.22 -12.32
C ILE A 108 13.83 21.11 -12.00
N SER A 109 13.59 20.36 -10.92
CA SER A 109 14.36 19.16 -10.62
C SER A 109 14.02 18.05 -11.62
N VAL A 110 15.03 17.33 -12.07
CA VAL A 110 14.89 16.07 -12.83
C VAL A 110 15.65 14.98 -12.06
N PRO A 111 15.02 13.85 -11.71
CA PRO A 111 13.61 13.54 -11.95
C PRO A 111 12.64 14.34 -11.09
N SER A 112 11.44 14.60 -11.61
CA SER A 112 10.25 14.98 -10.84
C SER A 112 8.99 14.88 -11.70
N ASN A 113 7.82 14.81 -11.06
CA ASN A 113 6.57 15.15 -11.72
C ASN A 113 6.31 16.66 -11.61
N TRP A 114 5.97 17.32 -12.73
CA TRP A 114 5.83 18.79 -12.71
C TRP A 114 4.67 19.27 -11.83
N GLU A 115 3.64 18.43 -11.62
CA GLU A 115 2.48 18.78 -10.79
C GLU A 115 2.85 18.87 -9.31
N VAL A 116 3.78 18.02 -8.87
CA VAL A 116 4.35 18.06 -7.53
C VAL A 116 5.24 19.30 -7.35
N GLN A 117 5.85 19.78 -8.45
CA GLN A 117 6.65 21.02 -8.47
C GLN A 117 5.80 22.29 -8.67
N GLY A 118 4.47 22.17 -8.74
CA GLY A 118 3.54 23.30 -8.79
C GLY A 118 3.10 23.76 -10.19
N TYR A 119 3.35 22.98 -11.24
CA TYR A 119 2.86 23.27 -12.60
C TYR A 119 1.67 22.38 -12.96
N GLY A 120 0.63 22.93 -13.58
CA GLY A 120 -0.57 22.17 -13.92
C GLY A 120 -1.33 21.64 -12.70
N THR A 121 -2.16 20.62 -12.92
CA THR A 121 -3.05 20.05 -11.90
C THR A 121 -2.93 18.52 -11.83
N PRO A 122 -2.60 17.92 -10.66
CA PRO A 122 -2.69 16.47 -10.48
C PRO A 122 -4.12 15.97 -10.73
N PHE A 123 -4.26 14.82 -11.39
CA PHE A 123 -5.55 14.16 -11.54
C PHE A 123 -5.58 12.84 -10.78
N TYR A 124 -6.63 12.59 -10.00
CA TYR A 124 -6.91 11.23 -9.57
C TYR A 124 -8.15 10.69 -10.27
N ARG A 125 -8.01 9.55 -10.94
CA ARG A 125 -9.14 8.81 -11.52
C ARG A 125 -8.85 7.31 -11.49
N ASN A 126 -9.82 6.54 -10.98
CA ASN A 126 -9.85 5.09 -11.02
C ASN A 126 -10.36 4.64 -12.39
N LEU A 127 -11.66 4.83 -12.66
CA LEU A 127 -12.30 4.33 -13.87
C LEU A 127 -12.41 5.41 -14.94
N GLY A 128 -11.52 5.32 -15.91
CA GLY A 128 -11.57 6.05 -17.17
C GLY A 128 -10.61 7.23 -17.29
N TYR A 129 -10.63 7.83 -18.47
CA TYR A 129 -9.64 8.82 -18.87
C TYR A 129 -9.93 10.23 -18.36
N THR A 130 -8.89 10.99 -18.02
CA THR A 130 -8.98 12.41 -17.66
C THR A 130 -9.26 13.33 -18.86
N ILE A 131 -9.20 12.76 -20.07
CA ILE A 131 -9.53 13.40 -21.36
C ILE A 131 -10.83 12.88 -21.95
N LYS A 132 -11.26 13.48 -23.07
CA LYS A 132 -12.37 12.94 -23.86
C LYS A 132 -11.98 11.58 -24.43
N ARG A 133 -12.85 10.59 -24.23
CA ARG A 133 -12.73 9.24 -24.79
C ARG A 133 -13.00 9.23 -26.29
N ASP A 134 -11.98 9.53 -27.08
CA ASP A 134 -12.05 9.65 -28.54
C ASP A 134 -10.87 8.98 -29.24
N PHE A 135 -10.55 7.74 -28.84
CA PHE A 135 -9.45 6.97 -29.41
C PHE A 135 -9.48 6.97 -30.96
N PRO A 136 -8.34 7.25 -31.64
CA PRO A 136 -6.99 7.45 -31.08
C PRO A 136 -6.66 8.90 -30.67
N HIS A 137 -7.58 9.84 -30.85
CA HIS A 137 -7.35 11.29 -30.71
C HIS A 137 -7.28 11.77 -29.26
N VAL A 138 -6.20 12.48 -28.91
CA VAL A 138 -5.97 13.02 -27.56
C VAL A 138 -6.27 14.50 -27.44
N MET A 139 -6.49 15.18 -28.57
CA MET A 139 -6.78 16.62 -28.60
C MET A 139 -8.28 16.95 -28.66
N SER A 140 -9.15 15.95 -28.75
CA SER A 140 -10.60 16.14 -28.84
C SER A 140 -11.19 16.91 -27.65
N GLU A 141 -12.03 17.91 -27.92
CA GLU A 141 -12.68 18.77 -26.92
C GLU A 141 -13.51 17.99 -25.88
N PRO A 142 -13.12 17.90 -24.57
CA PRO A 142 -13.96 17.33 -23.53
C PRO A 142 -15.01 18.33 -23.08
N ASP A 143 -15.86 17.90 -22.15
CA ASP A 143 -16.82 18.78 -21.49
C ASP A 143 -16.11 19.98 -20.82
N PRO A 144 -16.65 21.21 -20.94
CA PRO A 144 -16.07 22.42 -20.33
C PRO A 144 -15.78 22.35 -18.82
N LYS A 145 -16.43 21.44 -18.09
CA LYS A 145 -16.15 21.21 -16.66
C LYS A 145 -14.87 20.43 -16.39
N TYR A 146 -14.32 19.73 -17.39
CA TYR A 146 -13.10 18.95 -17.22
C TYR A 146 -11.92 19.90 -17.06
N THR A 147 -11.00 19.59 -16.15
CA THR A 147 -9.72 20.33 -16.06
C THR A 147 -8.96 20.26 -17.40
N ALA A 148 -9.03 19.12 -18.09
CA ALA A 148 -8.48 18.93 -19.43
C ALA A 148 -9.13 19.80 -20.52
N TYR A 149 -10.22 20.53 -20.25
CA TYR A 149 -10.71 21.55 -21.18
C TYR A 149 -9.75 22.75 -21.23
N LYS A 150 -9.22 23.16 -20.07
CA LYS A 150 -8.26 24.27 -19.91
C LYS A 150 -6.82 23.80 -20.08
N GLU A 151 -6.50 22.65 -19.49
CA GLU A 151 -5.22 21.96 -19.59
C GLU A 151 -5.34 20.86 -20.67
N ARG A 152 -5.53 21.29 -21.92
CA ARG A 152 -5.86 20.47 -23.09
C ARG A 152 -4.93 19.26 -23.28
N ASN A 153 -3.64 19.55 -23.34
CA ASN A 153 -2.55 18.58 -23.41
C ASN A 153 -1.28 19.32 -23.00
N PRO A 154 -1.06 19.51 -21.69
CA PRO A 154 0.07 20.29 -21.21
C PRO A 154 1.41 19.80 -21.75
N VAL A 155 2.30 20.77 -22.01
CA VAL A 155 3.63 20.52 -22.56
C VAL A 155 4.68 21.09 -21.63
N GLY A 156 5.65 20.25 -21.26
CA GLY A 156 6.86 20.63 -20.54
C GLY A 156 8.07 20.65 -21.46
N SER A 157 8.66 21.82 -21.68
CA SER A 157 9.90 22.00 -22.43
C SER A 157 11.08 22.10 -21.47
N TYR A 158 12.01 21.15 -21.56
CA TYR A 158 13.20 21.03 -20.70
C TYR A 158 14.46 21.32 -21.50
N ARG A 159 15.43 22.04 -20.91
CA ARG A 159 16.73 22.27 -21.52
C ARG A 159 17.87 22.20 -20.50
N ARG A 160 18.94 21.51 -20.87
CA ARG A 160 20.14 21.36 -20.05
C ARG A 160 21.40 21.25 -20.89
N ASP A 161 22.45 21.90 -20.43
CA ASP A 161 23.79 21.69 -20.98
C ASP A 161 24.48 20.52 -20.28
N PHE A 162 25.30 19.77 -21.02
CA PHE A 162 26.10 18.68 -20.50
C PHE A 162 27.45 18.57 -21.23
N ASP A 163 28.42 17.93 -20.59
CA ASP A 163 29.72 17.68 -21.18
C ASP A 163 29.90 16.20 -21.51
N VAL A 164 30.40 15.92 -22.72
CA VAL A 164 30.90 14.60 -23.10
C VAL A 164 32.36 14.48 -22.62
N PRO A 165 32.69 13.52 -21.73
CA PRO A 165 34.05 13.33 -21.26
C PRO A 165 35.05 13.07 -22.39
N SER A 166 36.25 13.65 -22.30
CA SER A 166 37.31 13.43 -23.30
C SER A 166 37.76 11.97 -23.41
N SER A 167 37.65 11.21 -22.31
CA SER A 167 37.90 9.77 -22.26
C SER A 167 36.93 8.95 -23.11
N TRP A 168 35.82 9.54 -23.57
CA TRP A 168 34.84 8.87 -24.43
C TRP A 168 35.13 9.07 -25.93
N LYS A 169 36.22 9.75 -26.29
CA LYS A 169 36.59 9.98 -27.69
C LYS A 169 36.69 8.65 -28.47
N GLY A 170 35.95 8.56 -29.58
CA GLY A 170 35.93 7.38 -30.46
C GLY A 170 35.00 6.26 -29.99
N ARG A 171 34.30 6.43 -28.87
CA ARG A 171 33.28 5.50 -28.38
C ARG A 171 31.89 5.90 -28.90
N ARG A 172 30.90 5.02 -28.71
CA ARG A 172 29.48 5.36 -28.82
C ARG A 172 29.03 6.08 -27.57
N ILE A 173 28.05 6.95 -27.71
CA ILE A 173 27.45 7.72 -26.63
C ILE A 173 25.95 7.54 -26.73
N PHE A 174 25.35 6.99 -25.69
CA PHE A 174 23.92 6.76 -25.57
C PHE A 174 23.34 7.63 -24.48
N ILE A 175 22.07 7.94 -24.59
CA ILE A 175 21.27 8.52 -23.51
C ILE A 175 20.09 7.62 -23.21
N THR A 176 19.84 7.37 -21.94
CA THR A 176 18.71 6.59 -21.42
C THR A 176 17.85 7.50 -20.56
N PHE A 177 16.56 7.51 -20.83
CA PHE A 177 15.54 8.05 -19.94
C PHE A 177 14.80 6.88 -19.31
N ASP A 178 14.96 6.67 -18.00
CA ASP A 178 14.38 5.50 -17.31
C ASP A 178 12.84 5.58 -17.20
N GLY A 179 12.25 6.77 -17.40
CA GLY A 179 10.82 7.02 -17.37
C GLY A 179 10.45 8.48 -17.65
N VAL A 180 9.57 8.70 -18.63
CA VAL A 180 9.02 10.00 -19.02
C VAL A 180 7.54 9.84 -19.33
N ASP A 181 6.68 10.58 -18.63
CA ASP A 181 5.22 10.44 -18.76
C ASP A 181 4.61 11.65 -19.51
N SER A 182 3.87 11.48 -20.63
CA SER A 182 3.51 10.20 -21.29
C SER A 182 4.26 9.94 -22.61
N ALA A 183 4.72 10.99 -23.29
CA ALA A 183 5.52 10.91 -24.51
C ALA A 183 6.46 12.10 -24.65
N PHE A 184 7.58 11.93 -25.38
CA PHE A 184 8.53 13.02 -25.54
C PHE A 184 9.33 12.98 -26.83
N PHE A 185 9.77 14.16 -27.25
CA PHE A 185 10.77 14.37 -28.30
C PHE A 185 12.09 14.84 -27.71
N ILE A 186 13.20 14.47 -28.36
CA ILE A 186 14.55 14.83 -27.94
C ILE A 186 15.34 15.49 -29.07
N TRP A 187 16.11 16.52 -28.71
CA TRP A 187 17.08 17.18 -29.57
C TRP A 187 18.41 17.35 -28.86
N VAL A 188 19.49 17.25 -29.63
CA VAL A 188 20.85 17.55 -29.17
C VAL A 188 21.49 18.53 -30.13
N ASN A 189 22.02 19.64 -29.60
CA ASN A 189 22.65 20.71 -30.37
C ASN A 189 21.79 21.20 -31.55
N GLY A 190 20.48 21.37 -31.35
CA GLY A 190 19.55 21.83 -32.38
C GLY A 190 19.04 20.76 -33.34
N LYS A 191 19.53 19.52 -33.28
CA LYS A 191 19.16 18.43 -34.20
C LYS A 191 18.17 17.48 -33.53
N LYS A 192 17.06 17.17 -34.21
CA LYS A 192 16.06 16.19 -33.73
C LYS A 192 16.71 14.81 -33.68
N VAL A 193 16.71 14.20 -32.50
CA VAL A 193 17.26 12.87 -32.27
C VAL A 193 16.15 11.83 -32.44
N GLY A 194 15.02 12.00 -31.77
CA GLY A 194 14.00 10.95 -31.71
C GLY A 194 12.72 11.31 -30.96
N TYR A 195 11.90 10.28 -30.75
CA TYR A 195 10.61 10.30 -30.07
C TYR A 195 10.40 8.98 -29.31
N SER A 196 9.70 9.01 -28.16
CA SER A 196 9.25 7.80 -27.46
C SER A 196 7.89 7.97 -26.80
N VAL A 197 7.18 6.85 -26.70
CA VAL A 197 6.02 6.57 -25.83
C VAL A 197 6.38 5.41 -24.88
N ASN A 198 5.42 4.96 -24.06
CA ASN A 198 5.56 3.96 -22.98
C ASN A 198 6.31 4.55 -21.76
N SER A 199 5.56 5.16 -20.84
CA SER A 199 6.11 6.02 -19.80
C SER A 199 6.96 5.32 -18.74
N ARG A 200 6.79 4.00 -18.59
CA ARG A 200 7.32 3.21 -17.47
C ARG A 200 8.50 2.31 -17.84
N ASN A 201 8.96 2.34 -19.09
CA ASN A 201 10.15 1.62 -19.53
C ASN A 201 11.21 2.58 -20.07
N ALA A 202 12.46 2.13 -20.03
CA ALA A 202 13.59 2.94 -20.48
C ALA A 202 13.52 3.22 -21.99
N ALA A 203 13.69 4.49 -22.37
CA ALA A 203 13.86 4.92 -23.76
C ALA A 203 15.31 5.33 -24.00
N GLU A 204 15.97 4.65 -24.94
CA GLU A 204 17.39 4.87 -25.25
C GLU A 204 17.62 5.36 -26.68
N PHE A 205 18.56 6.29 -26.84
CA PHE A 205 18.95 6.86 -28.14
C PHE A 205 20.47 6.94 -28.30
N ASP A 206 20.96 6.60 -29.49
CA ASP A 206 22.36 6.83 -29.86
C ASP A 206 22.62 8.30 -30.19
N LEU A 207 23.34 8.98 -29.31
CA LEU A 207 23.69 10.40 -29.43
C LEU A 207 24.98 10.66 -30.21
N THR A 208 25.73 9.61 -30.58
CA THR A 208 27.04 9.72 -31.22
C THR A 208 27.07 10.69 -32.42
N PRO A 209 26.08 10.71 -33.36
CA PRO A 209 26.13 11.63 -34.49
C PRO A 209 25.65 13.06 -34.18
N PHE A 210 25.16 13.31 -32.96
CA PHE A 210 24.55 14.59 -32.57
C PHE A 210 25.41 15.42 -31.61
N VAL A 211 26.34 14.77 -30.90
CA VAL A 211 27.20 15.41 -29.90
C VAL A 211 28.51 15.96 -30.47
N ASN A 212 29.00 17.02 -29.84
CA ASN A 212 30.32 17.59 -30.00
C ASN A 212 31.22 17.11 -28.85
N ALA A 213 32.55 17.26 -29.00
CA ALA A 213 33.46 17.08 -27.88
C ALA A 213 33.27 18.20 -26.84
N GLY A 214 33.25 17.85 -25.55
CA GLY A 214 33.00 18.80 -24.46
C GLY A 214 31.53 19.20 -24.40
N LYS A 215 31.25 20.50 -24.46
CA LYS A 215 29.92 21.07 -24.16
C LYS A 215 28.88 20.77 -25.25
N ASN A 216 27.70 20.36 -24.80
CA ASN A 216 26.53 20.05 -25.60
C ASN A 216 25.27 20.61 -24.94
N THR A 217 24.22 20.80 -25.73
CA THR A 217 22.89 21.18 -25.24
C THR A 217 21.88 20.08 -25.56
N LEU A 218 21.15 19.65 -24.54
CA LEU A 218 20.02 18.73 -24.61
C LEU A 218 18.72 19.52 -24.46
N ALA A 219 17.74 19.24 -25.32
CA ALA A 219 16.38 19.75 -25.22
C ALA A 219 15.38 18.60 -25.31
N VAL A 220 14.36 18.62 -24.46
CA VAL A 220 13.32 17.59 -24.38
C VAL A 220 11.96 18.26 -24.30
N GLU A 221 11.00 17.80 -25.10
CA GLU A 221 9.61 18.30 -25.11
C GLU A 221 8.69 17.15 -24.71
N VAL A 222 8.07 17.25 -23.54
CA VAL A 222 7.23 16.21 -22.94
C VAL A 222 5.75 16.61 -23.02
N TYR A 223 4.91 15.66 -23.44
CA TYR A 223 3.47 15.84 -23.58
C TYR A 223 2.72 14.99 -22.56
N GLN A 224 1.70 15.58 -21.95
CA GLN A 224 0.83 14.92 -20.98
C GLN A 224 0.02 13.78 -21.61
N TYR A 225 -0.58 14.01 -22.78
CA TYR A 225 -1.38 13.02 -23.49
C TYR A 225 -0.77 12.64 -24.84
N SER A 226 -0.83 11.34 -25.15
CA SER A 226 -0.31 10.73 -26.37
C SER A 226 -1.06 9.44 -26.70
N SER A 227 -0.67 8.76 -27.79
CA SER A 227 -1.20 7.45 -28.15
C SER A 227 -0.95 6.40 -27.06
N GLY A 228 0.06 6.61 -26.21
CA GLY A 228 0.34 5.78 -25.04
C GLY A 228 -0.70 5.90 -23.93
N THR A 229 -1.39 7.04 -23.79
CA THR A 229 -2.38 7.31 -22.74
C THR A 229 -3.48 6.25 -22.69
N TRP A 230 -3.88 5.71 -23.83
CA TRP A 230 -4.93 4.69 -23.94
C TRP A 230 -4.57 3.31 -23.34
N LEU A 231 -3.30 3.09 -23.00
CA LEU A 231 -2.82 1.88 -22.32
C LEU A 231 -2.20 2.19 -20.94
N GLU A 232 -2.42 3.40 -20.44
CA GLU A 232 -1.90 3.86 -19.15
C GLU A 232 -3.07 4.42 -18.33
N ASP A 233 -4.13 3.63 -18.16
CA ASP A 233 -5.36 3.99 -17.44
C ASP A 233 -5.43 3.44 -16.00
N GLN A 234 -4.28 3.32 -15.32
CA GLN A 234 -4.20 2.78 -13.95
C GLN A 234 -4.95 3.63 -12.90
N ASP A 235 -5.50 2.95 -11.89
CA ASP A 235 -6.08 3.57 -10.69
C ASP A 235 -5.03 4.21 -9.76
N MET A 236 -4.51 5.36 -10.20
CA MET A 236 -3.46 6.15 -9.55
C MET A 236 -3.57 7.65 -9.85
N TRP A 237 -2.71 8.47 -9.24
CA TRP A 237 -2.53 9.86 -9.68
C TRP A 237 -1.95 9.92 -11.10
N ARG A 238 -2.46 10.81 -11.95
CA ARG A 238 -1.92 11.10 -13.28
C ARG A 238 -0.99 12.28 -13.14
N LEU A 239 0.31 11.99 -13.21
CA LEU A 239 1.41 12.91 -12.97
C LEU A 239 2.42 12.77 -14.11
N HIS A 240 3.02 13.87 -14.56
CA HIS A 240 3.73 13.91 -15.84
C HIS A 240 5.11 14.56 -15.73
N GLY A 241 5.94 14.37 -16.75
CA GLY A 241 7.30 14.89 -16.82
C GLY A 241 8.37 13.80 -16.83
N ILE A 242 9.62 14.22 -16.69
CA ILE A 242 10.77 13.31 -16.60
C ILE A 242 10.87 12.83 -15.15
N PHE A 243 10.19 11.74 -14.82
CA PHE A 243 9.96 11.30 -13.44
C PHE A 243 10.94 10.20 -12.96
N ARG A 244 11.79 9.66 -13.84
CA ARG A 244 12.95 8.81 -13.47
C ARG A 244 14.26 9.34 -14.05
N ASN A 245 15.36 8.67 -13.74
CA ASN A 245 16.71 9.13 -14.05
C ASN A 245 16.95 9.36 -15.54
N VAL A 246 17.83 10.31 -15.83
CA VAL A 246 18.40 10.52 -17.18
C VAL A 246 19.90 10.23 -17.11
N THR A 247 20.38 9.31 -17.93
CA THR A 247 21.76 8.83 -17.87
C THR A 247 22.41 8.85 -19.24
N LEU A 248 23.61 9.43 -19.34
CA LEU A 248 24.52 9.24 -20.47
C LEU A 248 25.45 8.07 -20.18
N TRP A 249 25.70 7.23 -21.19
CA TRP A 249 26.67 6.16 -21.05
C TRP A 249 27.42 5.88 -22.36
N SER A 250 28.54 5.17 -22.26
CA SER A 250 29.46 4.97 -23.39
C SER A 250 29.96 3.55 -23.60
N ALA A 251 29.75 3.05 -24.82
CA ALA A 251 30.19 1.72 -25.27
C ALA A 251 31.27 1.82 -26.36
N PRO A 252 32.11 0.79 -26.59
CA PRO A 252 32.95 0.73 -27.77
C PRO A 252 32.13 0.65 -29.07
N GLN A 253 32.78 0.84 -30.22
CA GLN A 253 32.11 0.82 -31.53
C GLN A 253 31.48 -0.54 -31.86
N THR A 254 32.07 -1.64 -31.38
CA THR A 254 31.46 -2.96 -31.39
C THR A 254 31.16 -3.35 -29.94
N HIS A 255 29.87 -3.47 -29.61
CA HIS A 255 29.36 -3.53 -28.25
C HIS A 255 28.44 -4.75 -28.09
N MET A 256 28.48 -5.39 -26.91
CA MET A 256 27.48 -6.34 -26.44
C MET A 256 26.17 -5.63 -26.12
N ARG A 257 25.36 -5.36 -27.14
CA ARG A 257 24.11 -4.58 -27.06
C ARG A 257 23.05 -5.20 -26.13
N ASP A 258 23.06 -6.51 -25.98
CA ASP A 258 22.10 -7.22 -25.14
C ASP A 258 22.71 -8.55 -24.67
N PHE A 259 22.24 -9.04 -23.53
CA PHE A 259 22.59 -10.38 -23.05
C PHE A 259 21.49 -10.98 -22.18
N PHE A 260 21.38 -12.31 -22.22
CA PHE A 260 20.48 -13.09 -21.38
C PHE A 260 21.29 -14.18 -20.65
N VAL A 261 21.21 -14.18 -19.33
CA VAL A 261 21.76 -15.21 -18.45
C VAL A 261 20.67 -16.22 -18.08
N LYS A 262 20.72 -17.39 -18.69
CA LYS A 262 19.81 -18.52 -18.44
C LYS A 262 20.44 -19.48 -17.45
N GLN A 263 19.69 -19.83 -16.43
CA GLN A 263 20.10 -20.72 -15.36
C GLN A 263 19.18 -21.93 -15.34
N ASP A 264 19.74 -23.11 -15.17
CA ASP A 264 18.97 -24.32 -14.91
C ASP A 264 19.63 -25.15 -13.80
N LEU A 265 18.84 -25.90 -13.07
CA LEU A 265 19.29 -26.87 -12.06
C LEU A 265 18.98 -28.29 -12.52
N ASP A 266 19.86 -29.23 -12.15
CA ASP A 266 19.62 -30.65 -12.35
C ASP A 266 18.36 -31.13 -11.58
N LYS A 267 17.94 -32.37 -11.83
CA LYS A 267 16.73 -32.95 -11.23
C LYS A 267 16.82 -33.10 -9.70
N GLU A 268 18.02 -33.09 -9.14
CA GLU A 268 18.25 -33.14 -7.70
C GLU A 268 18.35 -31.74 -7.08
N TYR A 269 18.20 -30.69 -7.91
CA TYR A 269 18.42 -29.29 -7.56
C TYR A 269 19.79 -29.06 -6.92
N LYS A 270 20.81 -29.81 -7.36
CA LYS A 270 22.15 -29.76 -6.79
C LYS A 270 23.08 -28.95 -7.67
N ASN A 271 23.37 -29.42 -8.88
CA ASN A 271 24.28 -28.74 -9.80
C ASN A 271 23.49 -27.85 -10.75
N ALA A 272 24.17 -26.83 -11.29
CA ALA A 272 23.58 -25.90 -12.23
C ALA A 272 24.29 -25.88 -13.57
N THR A 273 23.55 -25.50 -14.59
CA THR A 273 24.06 -25.07 -15.88
C THR A 273 23.77 -23.60 -16.05
N LEU A 274 24.78 -22.84 -16.47
CA LEU A 274 24.69 -21.43 -16.79
C LEU A 274 24.95 -21.23 -18.28
N GLU A 275 23.97 -20.69 -19.00
CA GLU A 275 24.08 -20.29 -20.41
C GLU A 275 23.96 -18.77 -20.52
N ILE A 276 24.96 -18.12 -21.10
CA ILE A 276 24.94 -16.70 -21.40
C ILE A 276 24.87 -16.54 -22.91
N VAL A 277 23.82 -15.86 -23.38
CA VAL A 277 23.65 -15.48 -24.77
C VAL A 277 23.82 -13.97 -24.90
N ALA A 278 24.83 -13.51 -25.64
CA ALA A 278 25.05 -12.08 -25.89
C ALA A 278 24.89 -11.75 -27.38
N ARG A 279 24.27 -10.59 -27.67
CA ARG A 279 24.17 -10.01 -29.00
C ARG A 279 25.25 -8.94 -29.15
N VAL A 280 26.17 -9.14 -30.09
CA VAL A 280 27.29 -8.23 -30.35
C VAL A 280 27.03 -7.48 -31.66
N LYS A 281 26.93 -6.16 -31.60
CA LYS A 281 26.64 -5.29 -32.75
C LYS A 281 27.80 -4.34 -33.02
N ASN A 282 28.18 -4.21 -34.30
CA ASN A 282 29.15 -3.23 -34.76
C ASN A 282 28.44 -1.98 -35.26
N TYR A 283 28.42 -0.91 -34.46
CA TYR A 283 27.82 0.37 -34.79
C TYR A 283 28.68 1.25 -35.72
N SER A 284 29.89 0.83 -36.06
CA SER A 284 30.74 1.56 -37.01
C SER A 284 30.38 1.25 -38.46
N THR A 285 31.01 1.97 -39.39
CA THR A 285 30.97 1.66 -40.83
C THR A 285 32.10 0.72 -41.27
N LYS A 286 33.08 0.46 -40.39
CA LYS A 286 34.26 -0.35 -40.68
C LYS A 286 34.05 -1.78 -40.21
N LYS A 287 34.76 -2.72 -40.81
CA LYS A 287 34.80 -4.11 -40.34
C LYS A 287 35.47 -4.16 -38.96
N SER A 288 34.85 -4.85 -38.01
CA SER A 288 35.40 -5.05 -36.66
C SER A 288 36.50 -6.12 -36.66
N LYS A 289 37.21 -6.27 -35.53
CA LYS A 289 38.12 -7.41 -35.30
C LYS A 289 37.32 -8.71 -35.17
N GLY A 290 38.00 -9.86 -35.12
CA GLY A 290 37.37 -11.10 -34.68
C GLY A 290 36.74 -10.91 -33.31
N GLN A 291 35.50 -11.36 -33.13
CA GLN A 291 34.76 -11.14 -31.88
C GLN A 291 35.06 -12.27 -30.89
N SER A 292 34.92 -11.99 -29.61
CA SER A 292 34.94 -13.01 -28.57
C SER A 292 33.95 -12.64 -27.48
N LEU A 293 33.42 -13.64 -26.80
CA LEU A 293 32.65 -13.48 -25.58
C LEU A 293 33.31 -14.34 -24.50
N THR A 294 33.85 -13.70 -23.48
CA THR A 294 34.35 -14.35 -22.27
C THR A 294 33.36 -14.07 -21.15
N ALA A 295 32.80 -15.12 -20.55
CA ALA A 295 31.97 -15.04 -19.36
C ALA A 295 32.73 -15.64 -18.18
N THR A 296 32.80 -14.90 -17.07
CA THR A 296 33.40 -15.32 -15.81
C THR A 296 32.38 -15.16 -14.68
N LEU A 297 32.13 -16.23 -13.95
CA LEU A 297 31.25 -16.27 -12.79
C LEU A 297 32.08 -16.04 -11.51
N TYR A 298 31.66 -15.11 -10.68
CA TYR A 298 32.26 -14.80 -9.39
C TYR A 298 31.27 -15.04 -8.25
N ASP A 299 31.76 -15.54 -7.12
CA ASP A 299 30.99 -15.61 -5.88
C ASP A 299 30.86 -14.23 -5.20
N LYS A 300 30.17 -14.20 -4.05
CA LYS A 300 29.95 -12.98 -3.26
C LYS A 300 31.26 -12.36 -2.72
N GLN A 301 32.32 -13.16 -2.56
CA GLN A 301 33.63 -12.71 -2.09
C GLN A 301 34.52 -12.21 -3.24
N GLY A 302 34.08 -12.37 -4.49
CA GLY A 302 34.83 -11.99 -5.68
C GLY A 302 35.81 -13.07 -6.16
N ASN A 303 35.66 -14.33 -5.74
CA ASN A 303 36.47 -15.43 -6.25
C ASN A 303 35.91 -15.94 -7.59
N GLU A 304 36.80 -16.25 -8.54
CA GLU A 304 36.43 -16.86 -9.82
C GLU A 304 35.97 -18.31 -9.61
N ILE A 305 34.73 -18.62 -9.99
CA ILE A 305 34.12 -19.96 -9.89
C ILE A 305 34.21 -20.71 -11.21
N ALA A 306 33.94 -20.02 -12.32
CA ALA A 306 33.97 -20.61 -13.65
C ALA A 306 34.28 -19.55 -14.70
N LYS A 307 34.96 -19.95 -15.77
CA LYS A 307 35.30 -19.09 -16.90
C LYS A 307 35.26 -19.85 -18.21
N LYS A 308 34.63 -19.26 -19.21
CA LYS A 308 34.57 -19.81 -20.57
C LYS A 308 34.63 -18.70 -21.60
N THR A 309 35.21 -19.00 -22.75
CA THR A 309 35.33 -18.07 -23.88
C THR A 309 34.88 -18.76 -25.16
N VAL A 310 34.12 -18.04 -25.98
CA VAL A 310 33.79 -18.44 -27.35
C VAL A 310 34.25 -17.36 -28.33
N SER A 311 34.64 -17.80 -29.52
CA SER A 311 35.04 -16.91 -30.61
C SER A 311 33.89 -16.69 -31.59
N GLY A 312 33.79 -15.47 -32.10
CA GLY A 312 32.85 -15.02 -33.12
C GLY A 312 33.56 -14.48 -34.35
N LYS A 313 32.79 -14.22 -35.40
CA LYS A 313 33.32 -13.68 -36.66
C LYS A 313 33.56 -12.18 -36.54
N ALA A 314 34.43 -11.63 -37.38
CA ALA A 314 34.48 -10.19 -37.59
C ALA A 314 33.17 -9.71 -38.25
N LEU A 315 32.64 -8.58 -37.79
CA LEU A 315 31.36 -8.03 -38.26
C LEU A 315 31.61 -6.89 -39.24
N LEU A 316 30.87 -6.86 -40.35
CA LEU A 316 30.78 -5.65 -41.17
C LEU A 316 30.07 -4.55 -40.39
N GLY A 317 30.11 -3.32 -40.90
CA GLY A 317 29.39 -2.21 -40.28
C GLY A 317 27.88 -2.49 -40.19
N GLN A 318 27.28 -2.09 -39.07
CA GLN A 318 25.87 -2.34 -38.69
C GLN A 318 25.46 -3.81 -38.55
N GLN A 319 26.38 -4.78 -38.71
CA GLN A 319 26.06 -6.18 -38.49
C GLN A 319 26.00 -6.53 -37.00
N GLU A 320 25.19 -7.52 -36.69
CA GLU A 320 25.06 -8.13 -35.37
C GLU A 320 25.30 -9.64 -35.48
N GLN A 321 25.86 -10.24 -34.43
CA GLN A 321 25.87 -11.69 -34.25
C GLN A 321 25.53 -12.06 -32.82
N GLN A 322 25.00 -13.27 -32.64
CA GLN A 322 24.79 -13.87 -31.34
C GLN A 322 25.96 -14.79 -30.99
N LEU A 323 26.46 -14.69 -29.76
CA LEU A 323 27.44 -15.60 -29.17
C LEU A 323 26.85 -16.21 -27.91
N ALA A 324 27.08 -17.51 -27.69
CA ALA A 324 26.57 -18.23 -26.54
C ALA A 324 27.71 -18.96 -25.82
N VAL A 325 27.77 -18.82 -24.49
CA VAL A 325 28.71 -19.51 -23.61
C VAL A 325 27.90 -20.38 -22.66
N LYS A 326 28.30 -21.64 -22.49
CA LYS A 326 27.72 -22.58 -21.53
C LYS A 326 28.78 -23.06 -20.55
N MET A 327 28.45 -23.07 -19.26
CA MET A 327 29.32 -23.59 -18.20
C MET A 327 28.52 -24.37 -17.15
N ASP A 328 29.15 -25.39 -16.58
CA ASP A 328 28.60 -26.16 -15.47
C ASP A 328 29.10 -25.60 -14.14
N VAL A 329 28.23 -25.54 -13.14
CA VAL A 329 28.52 -25.03 -11.81
C VAL A 329 28.12 -26.09 -10.79
N MET A 330 29.11 -26.57 -10.04
CA MET A 330 28.90 -27.64 -9.06
C MET A 330 28.34 -27.07 -7.77
N ASN A 331 27.17 -27.59 -7.35
CA ASN A 331 26.51 -27.25 -6.09
C ASN A 331 26.52 -25.74 -5.71
N PRO A 332 26.03 -24.83 -6.57
CA PRO A 332 25.97 -23.42 -6.21
C PRO A 332 24.99 -23.15 -5.07
N GLU A 333 25.26 -22.08 -4.33
CA GLU A 333 24.29 -21.53 -3.38
C GLU A 333 23.05 -21.03 -4.12
N LYS A 334 21.87 -21.52 -3.73
CA LYS A 334 20.62 -21.17 -4.40
C LYS A 334 20.07 -19.84 -3.92
N TRP A 335 19.44 -19.11 -4.84
CA TRP A 335 18.72 -17.87 -4.53
C TRP A 335 17.27 -18.16 -4.18
N THR A 336 16.81 -17.59 -3.07
CA THR A 336 15.40 -17.56 -2.66
C THR A 336 15.09 -16.24 -1.96
N ALA A 337 13.82 -15.93 -1.71
CA ALA A 337 13.44 -14.78 -0.88
C ALA A 337 13.94 -14.86 0.58
N GLU A 338 14.22 -16.07 1.08
CA GLU A 338 14.71 -16.31 2.45
C GLU A 338 16.25 -16.30 2.50
N THR A 339 16.90 -16.71 1.41
CA THR A 339 18.37 -16.81 1.25
C THR A 339 18.79 -16.22 -0.10
N PRO A 340 18.88 -14.88 -0.24
CA PRO A 340 19.14 -14.22 -1.52
C PRO A 340 20.63 -14.30 -1.93
N ASN A 341 21.12 -15.50 -2.18
CA ASN A 341 22.49 -15.74 -2.58
C ASN A 341 22.72 -15.28 -4.03
N LEU A 342 23.57 -14.27 -4.21
CA LEU A 342 23.89 -13.70 -5.52
C LEU A 342 25.34 -14.00 -5.92
N TYR A 343 25.51 -14.33 -7.20
CA TYR A 343 26.78 -14.38 -7.90
C TYR A 343 26.86 -13.20 -8.88
N THR A 344 28.06 -12.86 -9.33
CA THR A 344 28.26 -11.85 -10.37
C THR A 344 28.82 -12.51 -11.63
N VAL A 345 28.10 -12.39 -12.75
CA VAL A 345 28.64 -12.75 -14.06
C VAL A 345 29.27 -11.51 -14.67
N VAL A 346 30.56 -11.60 -15.00
CA VAL A 346 31.30 -10.57 -15.73
C VAL A 346 31.50 -11.03 -17.16
N LEU A 347 31.08 -10.21 -18.12
CA LEU A 347 31.22 -10.45 -19.55
C LEU A 347 32.29 -9.54 -20.11
N SER A 348 33.16 -10.06 -20.97
CA SER A 348 34.12 -9.26 -21.72
C SER A 348 34.23 -9.69 -23.18
N ASN A 349 34.59 -8.74 -24.04
CA ASN A 349 34.75 -8.97 -25.47
C ASN A 349 36.15 -8.59 -25.99
N SER A 350 36.41 -8.84 -27.28
CA SER A 350 37.70 -8.56 -27.92
C SER A 350 38.02 -7.07 -28.09
N GLU A 351 37.07 -6.18 -27.84
CA GLU A 351 37.26 -4.72 -27.82
C GLU A 351 37.61 -4.19 -26.41
N GLY A 352 37.73 -5.08 -25.41
CA GLY A 352 38.00 -4.70 -24.02
C GLY A 352 36.80 -4.15 -23.27
N GLU A 353 35.58 -4.35 -23.80
CA GLU A 353 34.35 -4.07 -23.06
C GLU A 353 34.22 -4.99 -21.86
N ILE A 354 33.68 -4.45 -20.75
CA ILE A 354 33.30 -5.23 -19.57
C ILE A 354 31.87 -4.87 -19.20
N LEU A 355 30.98 -5.87 -19.14
CA LEU A 355 29.63 -5.76 -18.57
C LEU A 355 29.53 -6.69 -17.37
N SER A 356 28.53 -6.49 -16.52
CA SER A 356 28.21 -7.45 -15.47
C SER A 356 26.73 -7.47 -15.12
N SER A 357 26.31 -8.57 -14.49
CA SER A 357 24.98 -8.74 -13.92
C SER A 357 25.06 -9.63 -12.68
N LYS A 358 24.32 -9.26 -11.64
CA LYS A 358 24.09 -10.14 -10.50
C LYS A 358 23.04 -11.18 -10.87
N ILE A 359 23.30 -12.43 -10.53
CA ILE A 359 22.39 -13.56 -10.81
C ILE A 359 22.20 -14.41 -9.56
N GLY A 360 21.10 -15.17 -9.53
CA GLY A 360 20.80 -16.11 -8.46
C GLY A 360 20.32 -17.45 -9.01
N PHE A 361 20.98 -18.53 -8.61
CA PHE A 361 20.65 -19.89 -9.08
C PHE A 361 19.32 -20.34 -8.48
N ARG A 362 18.32 -20.51 -9.34
CA ARG A 362 17.03 -21.09 -8.98
C ARG A 362 16.36 -21.74 -10.19
N LYS A 363 15.43 -22.64 -9.93
CA LYS A 363 14.59 -23.29 -10.96
C LYS A 363 13.12 -23.15 -10.60
N LEU A 364 12.31 -22.70 -11.56
CA LEU A 364 10.85 -22.58 -11.44
C LEU A 364 10.19 -23.71 -12.22
N GLU A 365 9.22 -24.36 -11.60
CA GLU A 365 8.47 -25.44 -12.24
C GLU A 365 6.99 -25.36 -11.86
N ILE A 366 6.13 -25.83 -12.76
CA ILE A 366 4.71 -26.09 -12.47
C ILE A 366 4.50 -27.59 -12.65
N ASN A 367 4.20 -28.28 -11.54
CA ASN A 367 3.90 -29.70 -11.51
C ASN A 367 2.40 -29.89 -11.24
N GLY A 368 1.63 -30.09 -12.32
CA GLY A 368 0.17 -30.05 -12.25
C GLY A 368 -0.31 -28.66 -11.86
N ARG A 369 -0.85 -28.52 -10.65
CA ARG A 369 -1.39 -27.25 -10.12
C ARG A 369 -0.48 -26.57 -9.10
N ILE A 370 0.74 -27.08 -8.90
CA ILE A 370 1.62 -26.61 -7.85
C ILE A 370 2.85 -25.97 -8.49
N MET A 371 3.04 -24.68 -8.21
CA MET A 371 4.27 -23.98 -8.55
C MET A 371 5.34 -24.31 -7.50
N THR A 372 6.54 -24.66 -7.94
CA THR A 372 7.68 -24.92 -7.07
C THR A 372 8.87 -24.03 -7.42
N VAL A 373 9.71 -23.76 -6.43
CA VAL A 373 11.06 -23.21 -6.60
C VAL A 373 12.05 -24.17 -6.00
N ASN A 374 13.04 -24.60 -6.78
CA ASN A 374 14.05 -25.57 -6.34
C ASN A 374 13.43 -26.85 -5.74
N GLY A 375 12.31 -27.31 -6.31
CA GLY A 375 11.57 -28.49 -5.85
C GLY A 375 10.63 -28.26 -4.66
N VAL A 376 10.62 -27.08 -4.05
CA VAL A 376 9.77 -26.75 -2.89
C VAL A 376 8.51 -25.98 -3.33
N PRO A 377 7.29 -26.38 -2.91
CA PRO A 377 6.07 -25.63 -3.18
C PRO A 377 6.15 -24.18 -2.71
N LEU A 378 5.79 -23.25 -3.60
CA LEU A 378 5.90 -21.81 -3.34
C LEU A 378 4.63 -21.23 -2.69
N LYS A 379 4.82 -20.37 -1.68
CA LYS A 379 3.76 -19.52 -1.11
C LYS A 379 4.14 -18.05 -1.20
N LEU A 380 3.30 -17.28 -1.88
CA LEU A 380 3.43 -15.84 -2.06
C LEU A 380 2.52 -15.12 -1.07
N LYS A 381 3.12 -14.47 -0.08
CA LYS A 381 2.43 -13.58 0.87
C LYS A 381 2.92 -12.17 0.58
N GLY A 382 2.12 -11.41 -0.16
CA GLY A 382 2.59 -10.17 -0.76
C GLY A 382 1.62 -9.00 -0.74
N VAL A 383 2.07 -7.92 -1.36
CA VAL A 383 1.35 -6.66 -1.54
C VAL A 383 1.52 -6.15 -2.97
N ASN A 384 0.50 -5.48 -3.49
CA ASN A 384 0.61 -4.66 -4.70
C ASN A 384 1.26 -3.34 -4.30
N ARG A 385 2.29 -2.90 -5.02
CA ARG A 385 3.00 -1.65 -4.72
C ARG A 385 3.03 -0.76 -5.95
N HIS A 386 2.42 0.42 -5.84
CA HIS A 386 2.66 1.53 -6.76
C HIS A 386 3.98 2.25 -6.42
N GLU A 387 4.66 2.81 -7.41
CA GLU A 387 5.76 3.77 -7.18
C GLU A 387 5.19 5.14 -6.77
N HIS A 388 4.93 5.32 -5.47
CA HIS A 388 4.34 6.57 -4.97
C HIS A 388 4.82 6.96 -3.57
N TRP A 389 5.21 8.22 -3.42
CA TRP A 389 5.45 8.90 -2.14
C TRP A 389 4.85 10.31 -2.15
N SER A 390 4.22 10.73 -1.05
CA SER A 390 3.43 11.97 -1.01
C SER A 390 4.21 13.24 -1.31
N GLU A 391 5.51 13.26 -1.06
CA GLU A 391 6.39 14.41 -1.27
C GLU A 391 6.91 14.51 -2.71
N VAL A 392 7.01 13.40 -3.43
CA VAL A 392 7.72 13.32 -4.73
C VAL A 392 6.87 12.75 -5.87
N GLY A 393 5.65 12.28 -5.59
CA GLY A 393 4.80 11.59 -6.56
C GLY A 393 5.44 10.28 -7.00
N HIS A 394 5.62 10.13 -8.32
CA HIS A 394 6.22 8.93 -8.93
C HIS A 394 7.74 8.96 -9.01
N ALA A 395 8.38 10.08 -8.66
CA ALA A 395 9.85 10.20 -8.64
C ALA A 395 10.45 9.64 -7.34
N VAL A 396 10.18 8.35 -7.07
CA VAL A 396 10.60 7.67 -5.84
C VAL A 396 12.13 7.53 -5.79
N THR A 397 12.72 7.85 -4.64
CA THR A 397 14.17 7.75 -4.40
C THR A 397 14.59 6.34 -3.98
N GLU A 398 15.89 6.02 -4.10
CA GLU A 398 16.41 4.72 -3.65
C GLU A 398 16.22 4.53 -2.14
N GLU A 399 16.40 5.58 -1.34
CA GLU A 399 16.19 5.53 0.12
C GLU A 399 14.74 5.16 0.46
N GLN A 400 13.79 5.71 -0.30
CA GLN A 400 12.37 5.40 -0.18
C GLN A 400 12.04 3.98 -0.64
N MET A 401 12.64 3.50 -1.73
CA MET A 401 12.54 2.09 -2.15
C MET A 401 13.05 1.14 -1.06
N ILE A 402 14.20 1.44 -0.46
CA ILE A 402 14.77 0.68 0.65
C ILE A 402 13.85 0.70 1.87
N ARG A 403 13.25 1.85 2.18
CA ARG A 403 12.28 1.94 3.29
C ARG A 403 11.04 1.09 3.02
N ASP A 404 10.52 1.09 1.80
CA ASP A 404 9.40 0.23 1.42
C ASP A 404 9.77 -1.26 1.61
N LEU A 405 10.91 -1.70 1.09
CA LEU A 405 11.39 -3.08 1.23
C LEU A 405 11.57 -3.49 2.69
N GLN A 406 12.11 -2.59 3.52
CA GLN A 406 12.29 -2.84 4.95
C GLN A 406 10.94 -3.10 5.63
N VAL A 407 9.96 -2.24 5.42
CA VAL A 407 8.63 -2.34 6.04
C VAL A 407 7.87 -3.56 5.54
N ILE A 408 7.95 -3.87 4.25
CA ILE A 408 7.34 -5.07 3.65
C ILE A 408 7.93 -6.35 4.28
N LYS A 409 9.26 -6.44 4.40
CA LYS A 409 9.95 -7.56 5.06
C LYS A 409 9.60 -7.70 6.54
N GLN A 410 9.58 -6.59 7.27
CA GLN A 410 9.18 -6.53 8.68
C GLN A 410 7.71 -6.93 8.90
N GLY A 411 6.87 -6.78 7.87
CA GLY A 411 5.48 -7.21 7.81
C GLY A 411 5.30 -8.68 7.39
N ASN A 412 6.37 -9.48 7.39
CA ASN A 412 6.39 -10.89 6.98
C ASN A 412 6.05 -11.17 5.49
N CYS A 413 6.03 -10.16 4.63
CA CYS A 413 5.82 -10.35 3.20
C CYS A 413 7.10 -10.87 2.51
N ASN A 414 6.92 -11.76 1.54
CA ASN A 414 8.00 -12.29 0.68
C ASN A 414 7.81 -11.97 -0.81
N HIS A 415 6.70 -11.32 -1.17
CA HIS A 415 6.27 -11.12 -2.55
C HIS A 415 5.75 -9.70 -2.80
N ILE A 416 6.04 -9.16 -3.99
CA ILE A 416 5.51 -7.90 -4.48
C ILE A 416 5.04 -8.08 -5.93
N ARG A 417 3.90 -7.49 -6.27
CA ARG A 417 3.48 -7.25 -7.66
C ARG A 417 3.70 -5.78 -8.00
N THR A 418 4.38 -5.50 -9.12
CA THR A 418 4.65 -4.14 -9.60
C THR A 418 3.39 -3.59 -10.30
N CYS A 419 2.44 -3.10 -9.52
CA CYS A 419 1.13 -2.68 -10.04
C CYS A 419 1.20 -1.24 -10.61
N HIS A 420 0.77 -0.96 -11.83
CA HIS A 420 0.48 -1.89 -12.95
C HIS A 420 1.40 -1.58 -14.12
N TYR A 421 2.69 -1.66 -13.84
CA TYR A 421 3.75 -1.29 -14.76
C TYR A 421 5.11 -1.80 -14.30
N SER A 422 6.09 -1.68 -15.19
CA SER A 422 7.50 -1.86 -14.84
C SER A 422 7.94 -0.76 -13.87
N ASP A 423 8.50 -1.13 -12.72
CA ASP A 423 9.09 -0.21 -11.75
C ASP A 423 10.46 0.31 -12.25
N ASP A 424 11.08 1.24 -11.53
CA ASP A 424 12.46 1.69 -11.80
C ASP A 424 13.41 0.47 -11.84
N PRO A 425 14.36 0.38 -12.80
CA PRO A 425 15.30 -0.75 -12.87
C PRO A 425 16.07 -1.01 -11.57
N ARG A 426 16.32 0.02 -10.74
CA ARG A 426 16.95 -0.13 -9.43
C ARG A 426 16.10 -0.97 -8.46
N TRP A 427 14.78 -0.95 -8.57
CA TRP A 427 13.87 -1.74 -7.75
C TRP A 427 14.11 -3.25 -7.89
N TYR A 428 14.35 -3.73 -9.10
CA TYR A 428 14.59 -5.14 -9.38
C TYR A 428 15.94 -5.61 -8.82
N GLU A 429 16.99 -4.78 -8.96
CA GLU A 429 18.30 -5.02 -8.34
C GLU A 429 18.18 -5.09 -6.81
N LEU A 430 17.41 -4.18 -6.20
CA LEU A 430 17.14 -4.20 -4.77
C LEU A 430 16.34 -5.45 -4.36
N CYS A 431 15.33 -5.86 -5.12
CA CYS A 431 14.56 -7.07 -4.82
C CYS A 431 15.41 -8.35 -4.90
N ASP A 432 16.38 -8.41 -5.81
CA ASP A 432 17.36 -9.49 -5.87
C ASP A 432 18.22 -9.55 -4.61
N GLU A 433 18.69 -8.39 -4.13
CA GLU A 433 19.56 -8.26 -2.95
C GLU A 433 18.81 -8.50 -1.64
N TRP A 434 17.58 -8.02 -1.54
CA TRP A 434 16.74 -8.09 -0.34
C TRP A 434 15.94 -9.39 -0.25
N GLY A 435 15.89 -10.17 -1.34
CA GLY A 435 15.18 -11.44 -1.41
C GLY A 435 13.67 -11.28 -1.49
N ILE A 436 13.13 -10.66 -2.54
CA ILE A 436 11.69 -10.55 -2.77
C ILE A 436 11.31 -11.26 -4.07
N TRP A 437 10.22 -12.04 -4.04
CA TRP A 437 9.63 -12.60 -5.26
C TRP A 437 8.81 -11.52 -5.99
N LEU A 438 9.04 -11.36 -7.29
CA LEU A 438 8.33 -10.39 -8.12
C LEU A 438 7.40 -11.07 -9.13
N VAL A 439 6.17 -10.55 -9.19
CA VAL A 439 5.34 -10.57 -10.40
C VAL A 439 5.60 -9.24 -11.09
N ALA A 440 6.32 -9.28 -12.21
CA ALA A 440 6.71 -8.10 -12.95
C ALA A 440 5.68 -7.84 -14.06
N GLU A 441 4.99 -6.71 -13.98
CA GLU A 441 3.87 -6.38 -14.86
C GLU A 441 4.26 -5.40 -15.97
N ALA A 442 3.76 -5.64 -17.18
CA ALA A 442 3.89 -4.67 -18.26
C ALA A 442 3.00 -3.44 -18.02
N ASN A 443 3.45 -2.27 -18.44
CA ASN A 443 2.68 -1.02 -18.36
C ASN A 443 1.54 -1.03 -19.39
N CYS A 444 0.46 -1.75 -19.10
CA CYS A 444 -0.65 -1.96 -20.02
C CYS A 444 -1.97 -2.09 -19.25
N GLU A 445 -2.66 -0.98 -19.08
CA GLU A 445 -4.00 -0.92 -18.49
C GLU A 445 -4.90 0.01 -19.29
N CYS A 446 -6.09 -0.45 -19.63
CA CYS A 446 -7.05 0.32 -20.42
C CYS A 446 -8.45 0.25 -19.82
N HIS A 447 -8.56 0.37 -18.50
CA HIS A 447 -9.79 0.16 -17.73
C HIS A 447 -10.99 0.96 -18.28
N GLY A 448 -10.79 2.23 -18.66
CA GLY A 448 -11.79 3.07 -19.31
C GLY A 448 -12.25 2.60 -20.70
N TYR A 449 -11.57 1.64 -21.30
CA TYR A 449 -11.90 0.98 -22.57
C TYR A 449 -11.78 -0.54 -22.46
N ASP A 450 -12.04 -1.12 -21.29
CA ASP A 450 -11.95 -2.57 -21.04
C ASP A 450 -12.66 -3.37 -22.15
N GLY A 451 -11.95 -4.34 -22.72
CA GLY A 451 -12.37 -5.18 -23.85
C GLY A 451 -12.28 -4.54 -25.24
N LYS A 452 -12.14 -3.21 -25.37
CA LYS A 452 -12.07 -2.52 -26.68
C LYS A 452 -10.84 -2.94 -27.48
N PHE A 453 -9.71 -3.18 -26.81
CA PHE A 453 -8.43 -3.42 -27.46
C PHE A 453 -8.06 -4.90 -27.61
N ASP A 454 -8.99 -5.82 -27.31
CA ASP A 454 -8.77 -7.27 -27.45
C ASP A 454 -8.41 -7.66 -28.90
N GLU A 455 -9.08 -7.03 -29.86
CA GLU A 455 -8.97 -7.31 -31.30
C GLU A 455 -8.64 -6.07 -32.15
N GLU A 456 -8.37 -4.91 -31.53
CA GLU A 456 -8.08 -3.65 -32.24
C GLU A 456 -6.68 -3.70 -32.89
N PRO A 457 -6.57 -3.74 -34.23
CA PRO A 457 -5.27 -3.89 -34.90
C PRO A 457 -4.33 -2.72 -34.62
N LEU A 458 -4.86 -1.50 -34.49
CA LEU A 458 -4.05 -0.30 -34.23
C LEU A 458 -3.34 -0.33 -32.87
N MET A 459 -3.82 -1.16 -31.93
CA MET A 459 -3.24 -1.26 -30.58
C MET A 459 -2.27 -2.42 -30.42
N LYS A 460 -2.27 -3.38 -31.35
CA LYS A 460 -1.47 -4.60 -31.28
C LYS A 460 0.02 -4.32 -31.05
N ALA A 461 0.59 -3.42 -31.86
CA ALA A 461 2.01 -3.10 -31.77
C ALA A 461 2.39 -2.51 -30.41
N ALA A 462 1.55 -1.62 -29.85
CA ALA A 462 1.79 -0.98 -28.56
C ALA A 462 1.68 -1.96 -27.38
N ILE A 463 0.69 -2.87 -27.39
CA ILE A 463 0.56 -3.92 -26.36
C ILE A 463 1.78 -4.85 -26.36
N LEU A 464 2.24 -5.24 -27.56
CA LEU A 464 3.45 -6.06 -27.70
C LEU A 464 4.69 -5.30 -27.25
N ASP A 465 4.87 -4.04 -27.63
CA ASP A 465 6.02 -3.21 -27.26
C ASP A 465 6.20 -3.12 -25.74
N ARG A 466 5.12 -2.81 -25.01
CA ARG A 466 5.11 -2.69 -23.54
C ARG A 466 5.48 -4.01 -22.86
N ASN A 467 4.97 -5.12 -23.38
CA ASN A 467 5.25 -6.46 -22.86
C ASN A 467 6.69 -6.91 -23.17
N VAL A 468 7.20 -6.62 -24.37
CA VAL A 468 8.59 -6.90 -24.76
C VAL A 468 9.54 -6.04 -23.92
N ALA A 469 9.23 -4.77 -23.67
CA ALA A 469 10.05 -3.89 -22.85
C ALA A 469 10.25 -4.45 -21.44
N ASN A 470 9.16 -4.83 -20.77
CA ASN A 470 9.19 -5.43 -19.44
C ASN A 470 10.10 -6.67 -19.38
N VAL A 471 9.94 -7.60 -20.32
CA VAL A 471 10.74 -8.83 -20.31
C VAL A 471 12.19 -8.58 -20.70
N GLU A 472 12.44 -7.82 -21.77
CA GLU A 472 13.80 -7.57 -22.25
C GLU A 472 14.64 -6.83 -21.21
N ASN A 473 14.09 -5.84 -20.51
CA ASN A 473 14.80 -5.10 -19.47
C ASN A 473 15.12 -5.99 -18.25
N PHE A 474 14.19 -6.85 -17.82
CA PHE A 474 14.29 -7.51 -16.50
C PHE A 474 14.56 -9.02 -16.53
N LYS A 475 14.75 -9.64 -17.70
CA LYS A 475 14.97 -11.11 -17.87
C LYS A 475 16.09 -11.72 -17.03
N ASN A 476 17.08 -10.93 -16.60
CA ASN A 476 18.24 -11.40 -15.83
C ASN A 476 18.01 -11.40 -14.30
N HIS A 477 16.94 -10.80 -13.79
CA HIS A 477 16.70 -10.69 -12.34
C HIS A 477 16.16 -12.01 -11.75
N PRO A 478 16.85 -12.65 -10.79
CA PRO A 478 16.33 -13.85 -10.12
C PRO A 478 15.03 -13.60 -9.35
N SER A 479 14.78 -12.38 -8.87
CA SER A 479 13.54 -12.01 -8.16
C SER A 479 12.28 -12.17 -8.99
N VAL A 480 12.32 -11.89 -10.29
CA VAL A 480 11.15 -12.03 -11.16
C VAL A 480 10.82 -13.50 -11.36
N ILE A 481 9.61 -13.93 -11.01
CA ILE A 481 9.16 -15.33 -11.15
C ILE A 481 7.95 -15.49 -12.07
N ILE A 482 7.20 -14.42 -12.30
CA ILE A 482 6.01 -14.40 -13.14
C ILE A 482 6.03 -13.09 -13.95
N TRP A 483 5.75 -13.20 -15.25
CA TRP A 483 5.47 -12.06 -16.13
C TRP A 483 3.97 -11.82 -16.17
N SER A 484 3.52 -10.62 -15.80
CA SER A 484 2.12 -10.20 -15.94
C SER A 484 1.94 -9.36 -17.21
N LEU A 485 0.92 -9.66 -18.03
CA LEU A 485 0.75 -9.01 -19.34
C LEU A 485 0.22 -7.57 -19.26
N GLY A 486 -0.29 -7.17 -18.09
CA GLY A 486 -0.99 -5.92 -17.85
C GLY A 486 -2.09 -6.12 -16.81
N ASN A 487 -2.99 -5.14 -16.72
CA ASN A 487 -4.11 -5.13 -15.78
C ASN A 487 -5.39 -4.62 -16.45
N GLU A 488 -6.54 -5.21 -16.13
CA GLU A 488 -7.90 -4.72 -16.49
C GLU A 488 -8.02 -4.10 -17.91
N CYS A 489 -7.47 -4.78 -18.91
CA CYS A 489 -7.42 -4.29 -20.29
C CYS A 489 -7.99 -5.32 -21.27
N GLY A 490 -9.23 -5.75 -21.04
CA GLY A 490 -9.92 -6.74 -21.87
C GLY A 490 -9.53 -8.18 -21.59
N GLY A 491 -10.16 -9.13 -22.28
CA GLY A 491 -10.12 -10.57 -21.98
C GLY A 491 -9.20 -11.38 -22.89
N VAL A 492 -9.64 -12.61 -23.23
CA VAL A 492 -8.93 -13.46 -24.20
C VAL A 492 -9.16 -12.93 -25.62
N GLY A 493 -8.21 -12.14 -26.13
CA GLY A 493 -8.20 -11.61 -27.50
C GLY A 493 -6.85 -11.79 -28.21
N SER A 494 -6.84 -11.60 -29.53
CA SER A 494 -5.65 -11.86 -30.37
C SER A 494 -4.43 -11.00 -30.01
N ASN A 495 -4.64 -9.80 -29.48
CA ASN A 495 -3.56 -8.89 -29.09
C ASN A 495 -2.79 -9.39 -27.85
N PHE A 496 -3.49 -9.70 -26.75
CA PHE A 496 -2.84 -10.22 -25.53
C PHE A 496 -2.31 -11.64 -25.70
N VAL A 497 -2.96 -12.49 -26.52
CA VAL A 497 -2.41 -13.81 -26.87
C VAL A 497 -1.11 -13.67 -27.65
N ALA A 498 -1.02 -12.70 -28.58
CA ALA A 498 0.22 -12.43 -29.31
C ALA A 498 1.33 -11.91 -28.38
N ALA A 499 1.00 -11.04 -27.42
CA ALA A 499 1.95 -10.58 -26.40
C ALA A 499 2.48 -11.75 -25.55
N MET A 500 1.59 -12.63 -25.07
CA MET A 500 1.98 -13.83 -24.33
C MET A 500 2.93 -14.73 -25.12
N HIS A 501 2.62 -15.03 -26.38
CA HIS A 501 3.48 -15.84 -27.24
C HIS A 501 4.86 -15.18 -27.42
N LYS A 502 4.89 -13.86 -27.60
CA LYS A 502 6.16 -13.13 -27.76
C LYS A 502 7.01 -13.19 -26.49
N ILE A 503 6.39 -13.05 -25.32
CA ILE A 503 7.09 -13.18 -24.03
C ILE A 503 7.68 -14.59 -23.87
N LYS A 504 6.90 -15.64 -24.17
CA LYS A 504 7.39 -17.03 -24.09
C LYS A 504 8.51 -17.34 -25.10
N GLU A 505 8.57 -16.63 -26.23
CA GLU A 505 9.69 -16.71 -27.18
C GLU A 505 10.98 -16.09 -26.60
N ILE A 506 10.85 -14.95 -25.91
CA ILE A 506 11.98 -14.22 -25.30
C ILE A 506 12.50 -14.97 -24.06
N ASP A 507 11.60 -15.29 -23.13
CA ASP A 507 11.92 -15.94 -21.86
C ASP A 507 11.06 -17.19 -21.63
N PRO A 508 11.58 -18.39 -21.97
CA PRO A 508 10.90 -19.65 -21.67
C PRO A 508 11.15 -20.15 -20.24
N THR A 509 11.92 -19.41 -19.42
CA THR A 509 12.34 -19.86 -18.07
C THR A 509 11.40 -19.42 -16.95
N ARG A 510 10.38 -18.61 -17.29
CA ARG A 510 9.37 -18.07 -16.38
C ARG A 510 7.98 -18.24 -16.95
N PHE A 511 7.00 -18.12 -16.07
CA PHE A 511 5.59 -18.33 -16.39
C PHE A 511 4.87 -17.00 -16.60
N VAL A 512 3.76 -17.05 -17.33
CA VAL A 512 2.93 -15.88 -17.64
C VAL A 512 1.61 -15.92 -16.88
N HIS A 513 1.20 -14.77 -16.35
CA HIS A 513 -0.10 -14.50 -15.75
C HIS A 513 -0.78 -13.32 -16.46
N TYR A 514 -2.10 -13.36 -16.56
CA TYR A 514 -2.93 -12.20 -16.87
C TYR A 514 -4.32 -12.47 -16.33
N GLU A 515 -4.78 -11.67 -15.37
CA GLU A 515 -5.99 -11.99 -14.61
C GLU A 515 -7.22 -12.09 -15.51
N ARG A 516 -7.30 -11.22 -16.53
CA ARG A 516 -8.46 -11.14 -17.40
C ARG A 516 -8.61 -12.30 -18.38
N PHE A 517 -7.60 -13.17 -18.49
CA PHE A 517 -7.78 -14.48 -19.13
C PHE A 517 -8.64 -15.44 -18.30
N GLY A 518 -8.82 -15.15 -17.00
CA GLY A 518 -9.73 -15.84 -16.10
C GLY A 518 -9.25 -17.23 -15.70
N VAL A 519 -10.19 -18.18 -15.68
CA VAL A 519 -9.99 -19.51 -15.09
C VAL A 519 -10.40 -20.62 -16.07
N GLY A 520 -9.65 -21.71 -16.09
CA GLY A 520 -10.00 -22.95 -16.80
C GLY A 520 -9.48 -23.00 -18.24
N ASP A 521 -10.07 -23.89 -19.04
CA ASP A 521 -9.51 -24.31 -20.35
C ASP A 521 -9.38 -23.18 -21.39
N LYS A 522 -10.15 -22.10 -21.24
CA LYS A 522 -10.09 -20.94 -22.15
C LYS A 522 -8.97 -19.96 -21.82
N ASN A 523 -8.43 -20.02 -20.60
CA ASN A 523 -7.28 -19.22 -20.24
C ASN A 523 -6.03 -19.80 -20.95
N PRO A 524 -5.29 -19.04 -21.77
CA PRO A 524 -4.09 -19.54 -22.46
C PRO A 524 -2.79 -19.37 -21.65
N ALA A 525 -2.81 -18.64 -20.52
CA ALA A 525 -1.65 -18.41 -19.66
C ALA A 525 -1.34 -19.60 -18.74
N ASP A 526 -0.22 -19.53 -18.02
CA ASP A 526 0.27 -20.61 -17.16
C ASP A 526 -0.42 -20.67 -15.80
N PHE A 527 -1.05 -19.56 -15.38
CA PHE A 527 -1.84 -19.45 -14.15
C PHE A 527 -3.31 -19.15 -14.44
N ASP A 528 -4.18 -19.75 -13.65
CA ASP A 528 -5.53 -19.24 -13.43
C ASP A 528 -5.47 -18.09 -12.42
N GLY A 529 -6.38 -17.12 -12.54
CA GLY A 529 -6.44 -15.99 -11.62
C GLY A 529 -7.82 -15.34 -11.58
N ARG A 530 -8.10 -14.69 -10.46
CA ARG A 530 -9.26 -13.79 -10.27
C ARG A 530 -9.01 -12.88 -9.09
N MET A 531 -9.37 -11.60 -9.22
CA MET A 531 -9.30 -10.65 -8.10
C MET A 531 -10.48 -10.79 -7.12
N TYR A 532 -10.29 -10.34 -5.88
CA TYR A 532 -11.37 -9.91 -4.97
C TYR A 532 -12.46 -10.95 -4.57
N GLY A 533 -12.12 -12.23 -4.47
CA GLY A 533 -13.00 -13.27 -3.89
C GLY A 533 -12.92 -13.37 -2.36
N THR A 534 -13.88 -14.03 -1.72
CA THR A 534 -13.82 -14.39 -0.28
C THR A 534 -12.78 -15.49 -0.02
N PRO A 535 -12.35 -15.72 1.24
CA PRO A 535 -11.50 -16.87 1.56
C PRO A 535 -12.12 -18.21 1.11
N GLU A 536 -13.43 -18.38 1.28
CA GLU A 536 -14.13 -19.61 0.88
C GLU A 536 -14.19 -19.77 -0.65
N ASP A 537 -14.33 -18.68 -1.41
CA ASP A 537 -14.26 -18.74 -2.87
C ASP A 537 -12.91 -19.31 -3.34
N PHE A 538 -11.81 -18.87 -2.73
CA PHE A 538 -10.47 -19.37 -3.06
C PHE A 538 -10.21 -20.79 -2.53
N ALA A 539 -10.76 -21.15 -1.37
CA ALA A 539 -10.76 -22.53 -0.91
C ALA A 539 -11.50 -23.45 -1.89
N ASN A 540 -12.62 -22.99 -2.48
CA ASN A 540 -13.37 -23.75 -3.48
C ASN A 540 -12.58 -23.95 -4.78
N VAL A 541 -11.80 -22.96 -5.22
CA VAL A 541 -10.87 -23.10 -6.35
C VAL A 541 -9.87 -24.24 -6.10
N ALA A 542 -9.31 -24.35 -4.89
CA ALA A 542 -8.39 -25.44 -4.56
C ALA A 542 -9.07 -26.82 -4.58
N ARG A 543 -10.32 -26.89 -4.14
CA ARG A 543 -11.12 -28.13 -4.11
C ARG A 543 -11.58 -28.58 -5.49
N ASP A 544 -11.79 -27.66 -6.44
CA ASP A 544 -12.25 -27.99 -7.78
C ASP A 544 -11.19 -28.78 -8.57
N LYS A 545 -11.49 -30.05 -8.88
CA LYS A 545 -10.58 -30.96 -9.61
C LYS A 545 -10.64 -30.79 -11.13
N ASN A 546 -11.55 -29.97 -11.65
CA ASN A 546 -11.62 -29.64 -13.08
C ASN A 546 -10.52 -28.66 -13.47
N LEU A 547 -10.11 -27.76 -12.58
CA LEU A 547 -9.01 -26.82 -12.82
C LEU A 547 -7.68 -27.55 -12.91
N LYS A 548 -6.80 -27.11 -13.82
CA LYS A 548 -5.54 -27.79 -14.17
C LYS A 548 -4.28 -26.97 -13.91
N LYS A 549 -4.43 -25.71 -13.50
CA LYS A 549 -3.32 -24.78 -13.30
C LYS A 549 -3.19 -24.36 -11.84
N PRO A 550 -2.00 -23.87 -11.43
CA PRO A 550 -1.87 -23.10 -10.21
C PRO A 550 -2.73 -21.85 -10.27
N PHE A 551 -3.22 -21.41 -9.11
CA PHE A 551 -4.03 -20.21 -8.97
C PHE A 551 -3.26 -19.10 -8.28
N TYR A 552 -3.21 -17.91 -8.89
CA TYR A 552 -2.60 -16.71 -8.32
C TYR A 552 -3.66 -15.62 -8.10
N ILE A 553 -3.68 -15.03 -6.91
CA ILE A 553 -4.61 -13.98 -6.52
C ILE A 553 -3.86 -12.64 -6.63
N CYS A 554 -3.91 -12.01 -7.80
CA CYS A 554 -3.18 -10.78 -8.03
C CYS A 554 -3.63 -9.64 -7.11
N GLU A 555 -4.91 -9.58 -6.72
CA GLU A 555 -5.46 -8.59 -5.78
C GLU A 555 -6.51 -9.20 -4.84
N PHE A 556 -6.37 -8.94 -3.53
CA PHE A 556 -7.36 -9.30 -2.51
C PHE A 556 -7.27 -8.40 -1.28
N ALA A 557 -8.23 -8.55 -0.35
CA ALA A 557 -8.26 -7.85 0.94
C ALA A 557 -8.02 -6.33 0.82
N HIS A 558 -8.86 -5.66 0.03
CA HIS A 558 -8.77 -4.22 -0.21
C HIS A 558 -8.65 -3.42 1.08
N ALA A 559 -7.68 -2.51 1.17
CA ALA A 559 -7.27 -1.83 2.40
C ALA A 559 -7.66 -0.33 2.45
N MET A 560 -8.73 0.05 1.75
CA MET A 560 -9.24 1.43 1.73
C MET A 560 -9.62 1.94 3.10
N PHE A 561 -9.02 3.06 3.52
CA PHE A 561 -9.23 3.63 4.86
C PHE A 561 -9.29 2.56 5.97
N ASN A 562 -10.44 2.36 6.64
CA ASN A 562 -10.62 1.37 7.69
C ASN A 562 -11.29 0.09 7.18
N SER A 563 -10.47 -0.91 6.81
CA SER A 563 -10.88 -2.07 5.98
C SER A 563 -9.97 -3.28 6.23
N MET A 564 -9.79 -4.16 5.23
CA MET A 564 -8.92 -5.34 5.26
C MET A 564 -9.33 -6.36 6.35
N GLY A 565 -10.63 -6.61 6.47
CA GLY A 565 -11.18 -7.67 7.31
C GLY A 565 -10.91 -9.07 6.75
N SER A 566 -10.86 -10.06 7.66
CA SER A 566 -10.68 -11.49 7.37
C SER A 566 -9.34 -11.90 6.74
N LEU A 567 -8.28 -11.10 6.92
CA LEU A 567 -6.95 -11.41 6.37
C LEU A 567 -6.37 -12.72 6.94
N ALA A 568 -6.66 -13.02 8.21
CA ALA A 568 -6.24 -14.28 8.83
C ALA A 568 -6.80 -15.50 8.08
N GLU A 569 -8.08 -15.47 7.70
CA GLU A 569 -8.72 -16.54 6.92
C GLU A 569 -8.15 -16.68 5.51
N TYR A 570 -7.79 -15.57 4.84
CA TYR A 570 -7.06 -15.66 3.57
C TYR A 570 -5.71 -16.35 3.75
N SER A 571 -4.95 -16.01 4.80
CA SER A 571 -3.66 -16.66 5.05
C SER A 571 -3.83 -18.15 5.38
N GLU A 572 -4.90 -18.55 6.07
CA GLU A 572 -5.21 -19.97 6.28
C GLU A 572 -5.46 -20.71 4.97
N VAL A 573 -6.15 -20.08 4.01
CA VAL A 573 -6.35 -20.64 2.68
C VAL A 573 -5.01 -20.85 1.98
N PHE A 574 -4.08 -19.89 2.07
CA PHE A 574 -2.76 -20.02 1.46
C PHE A 574 -1.95 -21.17 2.10
N ASP A 575 -1.95 -21.24 3.43
CA ASP A 575 -1.15 -22.21 4.19
C ASP A 575 -1.69 -23.66 4.03
N ASN A 576 -3.00 -23.83 3.77
CA ASN A 576 -3.65 -25.14 3.71
C ASN A 576 -3.87 -25.69 2.29
N ASN A 577 -3.71 -24.89 1.23
CA ASN A 577 -4.03 -25.30 -0.14
C ASN A 577 -2.84 -25.10 -1.08
N PRO A 578 -2.04 -26.14 -1.43
CA PRO A 578 -0.86 -26.01 -2.28
C PRO A 578 -1.16 -25.47 -3.70
N GLU A 579 -2.37 -25.70 -4.22
CA GLU A 579 -2.83 -25.23 -5.53
C GLU A 579 -3.03 -23.71 -5.62
N ILE A 580 -3.21 -23.04 -4.47
CA ILE A 580 -3.27 -21.58 -4.37
C ILE A 580 -1.86 -21.09 -4.07
N VAL A 581 -1.18 -20.51 -5.05
CA VAL A 581 0.21 -20.04 -4.91
C VAL A 581 0.30 -18.90 -3.89
N GLY A 582 -0.79 -18.17 -3.69
CA GLY A 582 -0.89 -17.03 -2.79
C GLY A 582 -1.34 -15.80 -3.56
N GLY A 583 -0.99 -14.61 -3.07
CA GLY A 583 -1.45 -13.38 -3.68
C GLY A 583 -0.83 -12.11 -3.11
N ALA A 584 -1.35 -10.98 -3.59
CA ALA A 584 -0.93 -9.65 -3.18
C ALA A 584 -2.12 -8.82 -2.67
N ILE A 585 -2.00 -8.27 -1.45
CA ILE A 585 -3.00 -7.36 -0.87
C ILE A 585 -3.08 -6.09 -1.72
N TRP A 586 -4.29 -5.55 -1.92
CA TRP A 586 -4.48 -4.25 -2.55
C TRP A 586 -4.73 -3.15 -1.51
N GLU A 587 -3.79 -2.26 -1.24
CA GLU A 587 -2.41 -2.18 -1.75
C GLU A 587 -1.43 -1.86 -0.61
N TYR A 588 -0.14 -1.69 -0.92
CA TYR A 588 0.89 -1.49 0.09
C TYR A 588 0.72 -0.16 0.85
N GLN A 589 0.68 0.98 0.15
CA GLN A 589 0.61 2.31 0.76
C GLN A 589 -0.61 3.12 0.32
N ASP A 590 -1.05 4.06 1.16
CA ASP A 590 -1.98 5.09 0.71
C ASP A 590 -1.28 5.96 -0.34
N GLN A 591 -1.84 6.05 -1.55
CA GLN A 591 -1.34 6.91 -2.61
C GLN A 591 -1.71 8.39 -2.38
N ALA A 592 -1.55 8.89 -1.16
CA ALA A 592 -1.91 10.27 -0.82
C ALA A 592 -0.91 11.28 -1.42
N LEU A 593 -1.35 12.44 -1.91
CA LEU A 593 -0.47 13.49 -2.42
C LEU A 593 -0.63 14.78 -1.62
N TRP A 594 0.47 15.42 -1.22
CA TRP A 594 0.37 16.68 -0.48
C TRP A 594 -0.21 17.79 -1.35
N ASN A 595 -1.33 18.39 -0.94
CA ASN A 595 -1.74 19.71 -1.42
C ASN A 595 -1.36 20.77 -0.39
N ARG A 596 -0.36 21.57 -0.75
CA ARG A 596 0.13 22.71 0.05
C ARG A 596 -0.09 24.06 -0.66
N ARG A 597 -0.99 24.11 -1.64
CA ARG A 597 -1.34 25.34 -2.39
C ARG A 597 -1.94 26.40 -1.46
N ASN A 598 -2.62 25.98 -0.40
CA ASN A 598 -2.97 26.81 0.74
C ASN A 598 -2.11 26.41 1.96
N PRO A 599 -1.07 27.18 2.32
CA PRO A 599 -0.21 26.87 3.46
C PRO A 599 -0.93 26.81 4.82
N ALA A 600 -2.09 27.47 4.95
CA ALA A 600 -2.89 27.43 6.17
C ALA A 600 -3.78 26.19 6.28
N HIS A 601 -3.89 25.41 5.20
CA HIS A 601 -4.72 24.21 5.11
C HIS A 601 -4.00 23.14 4.27
N PRO A 602 -2.88 22.58 4.79
CA PRO A 602 -2.20 21.48 4.11
C PRO A 602 -3.01 20.20 4.29
N ILE A 603 -3.33 19.53 3.19
CA ILE A 603 -4.06 18.27 3.19
C ILE A 603 -3.27 17.19 2.46
N LEU A 604 -3.47 15.94 2.88
CA LEU A 604 -3.09 14.78 2.09
C LEU A 604 -4.25 14.48 1.15
N ALA A 605 -4.17 15.01 -0.06
CA ALA A 605 -5.26 14.96 -1.01
C ALA A 605 -5.59 13.51 -1.42
N TYR A 606 -6.88 13.31 -1.60
CA TYR A 606 -7.50 12.31 -2.47
C TYR A 606 -8.17 13.07 -3.63
N GLY A 607 -8.90 12.39 -4.52
CA GLY A 607 -9.52 13.03 -5.69
C GLY A 607 -10.39 14.24 -5.35
N GLY A 608 -10.29 15.30 -6.14
CA GLY A 608 -10.94 16.59 -5.93
C GLY A 608 -10.17 17.52 -5.00
N GLY A 609 -9.15 17.01 -4.30
CA GLY A 609 -8.33 17.79 -3.37
C GLY A 609 -7.52 18.91 -4.04
N PHE A 610 -7.33 18.88 -5.37
CA PHE A 610 -6.70 19.96 -6.15
C PHE A 610 -7.71 20.80 -6.95
N GLY A 611 -9.01 20.54 -6.79
CA GLY A 611 -10.09 21.17 -7.53
C GLY A 611 -10.29 20.60 -8.94
N GLU A 612 -9.70 19.45 -9.22
CA GLU A 612 -9.73 18.80 -10.52
C GLU A 612 -11.05 18.04 -10.77
N TYR A 613 -11.43 17.96 -12.04
CA TYR A 613 -12.55 17.14 -12.49
C TYR A 613 -12.28 16.55 -13.87
N PRO A 614 -12.73 15.31 -14.15
CA PRO A 614 -13.37 14.36 -13.24
C PRO A 614 -12.38 13.77 -12.23
N ASN A 615 -12.90 13.23 -11.12
CA ASN A 615 -12.11 12.49 -10.13
C ASN A 615 -12.97 11.42 -9.42
N ASP A 616 -12.32 10.43 -8.82
CA ASP A 616 -12.97 9.32 -8.06
C ASP A 616 -12.82 9.47 -6.53
N HIS A 617 -12.60 10.70 -6.07
CA HIS A 617 -12.53 11.07 -4.66
C HIS A 617 -11.64 10.12 -3.83
N TYR A 618 -12.23 9.42 -2.86
CA TYR A 618 -11.56 8.70 -1.78
C TYR A 618 -10.78 7.46 -2.22
N PHE A 619 -11.08 6.93 -3.40
CA PHE A 619 -10.67 5.57 -3.79
C PHE A 619 -9.15 5.41 -3.93
N ILE A 620 -8.35 6.46 -3.79
CA ILE A 620 -6.88 6.41 -3.83
C ILE A 620 -6.18 6.10 -2.49
N HIS A 621 -6.89 6.16 -1.34
CA HIS A 621 -6.31 5.87 -0.03
C HIS A 621 -6.57 4.40 0.37
N LYS A 622 -5.77 3.48 -0.19
CA LYS A 622 -5.96 2.02 -0.12
C LYS A 622 -4.79 1.22 0.48
N GLY A 623 -3.93 1.85 1.27
CA GLY A 623 -2.72 1.20 1.80
C GLY A 623 -2.92 0.30 3.01
N VAL A 624 -2.09 -0.73 3.15
CA VAL A 624 -1.83 -1.39 4.43
C VAL A 624 -1.06 -0.46 5.38
N VAL A 625 -0.16 0.37 4.83
CA VAL A 625 0.52 1.44 5.56
C VAL A 625 0.05 2.82 5.09
N SER A 626 0.20 3.81 5.96
CA SER A 626 -0.05 5.21 5.60
C SER A 626 1.07 5.75 4.69
N TYR A 627 0.90 7.00 4.25
CA TYR A 627 1.81 7.69 3.33
C TYR A 627 3.27 7.74 3.80
N ASP A 628 3.51 7.72 5.11
CA ASP A 628 4.81 7.88 5.76
C ASP A 628 5.51 6.55 6.12
N ARG A 629 4.86 5.40 5.85
CA ARG A 629 5.36 4.05 6.17
C ARG A 629 5.62 3.86 7.68
N SER A 630 4.81 4.50 8.53
CA SER A 630 4.87 4.31 9.98
C SER A 630 4.48 2.88 10.39
N THR A 631 5.36 2.22 11.15
CA THR A 631 5.20 0.83 11.64
C THR A 631 5.12 0.71 13.16
N GLU A 632 5.35 1.81 13.88
CA GLU A 632 5.28 1.89 15.35
C GLU A 632 4.64 3.22 15.81
N GLY A 633 4.14 3.26 17.04
CA GLY A 633 3.51 4.44 17.63
C GLY A 633 2.11 4.72 17.10
N THR A 634 1.66 5.98 17.21
CA THR A 634 0.28 6.39 16.87
C THR A 634 0.08 6.64 15.38
N GLY A 635 1.16 6.66 14.58
CA GLY A 635 1.11 6.71 13.12
C GLY A 635 0.85 5.35 12.45
N VAL A 636 0.76 4.26 13.21
CA VAL A 636 0.53 2.92 12.65
C VAL A 636 -0.89 2.80 12.16
N LYS A 637 -1.02 2.55 10.85
CA LYS A 637 -2.29 2.12 10.28
C LYS A 637 -2.62 0.71 10.80
N PRO A 638 -3.82 0.48 11.36
CA PRO A 638 -4.19 -0.79 12.04
C PRO A 638 -4.05 -2.06 11.21
N HIS A 639 -4.02 -1.91 9.88
CA HIS A 639 -3.85 -2.98 8.92
C HIS A 639 -2.47 -3.62 9.01
N TYR A 640 -1.41 -2.83 9.22
CA TYR A 640 -0.04 -3.33 9.21
C TYR A 640 0.24 -4.43 10.25
N PRO A 641 -0.10 -4.27 11.55
CA PRO A 641 0.09 -5.35 12.51
C PRO A 641 -0.76 -6.59 12.18
N GLU A 642 -1.97 -6.44 11.64
CA GLU A 642 -2.79 -7.57 11.20
C GLU A 642 -2.13 -8.33 10.06
N MET A 643 -1.60 -7.63 9.04
CA MET A 643 -0.83 -8.26 7.96
C MET A 643 0.39 -9.00 8.51
N LYS A 644 1.16 -8.37 9.40
CA LYS A 644 2.34 -8.99 10.03
C LYS A 644 1.96 -10.30 10.75
N LYS A 645 0.87 -10.29 11.52
CA LYS A 645 0.38 -11.48 12.23
C LYS A 645 -0.10 -12.56 11.27
N ALA A 646 -1.00 -12.22 10.34
CA ALA A 646 -1.57 -13.18 9.40
C ALA A 646 -0.48 -13.85 8.55
N PHE A 647 0.51 -13.09 8.10
CA PHE A 647 1.58 -13.59 7.24
C PHE A 647 2.78 -14.20 7.98
N GLN A 648 2.76 -14.30 9.30
CA GLN A 648 3.89 -14.86 10.05
C GLN A 648 4.23 -16.30 9.62
N TRP A 649 5.53 -16.60 9.59
CA TRP A 649 6.08 -17.87 9.06
C TRP A 649 6.34 -18.92 10.13
N ILE A 650 6.05 -18.62 11.40
CA ILE A 650 6.13 -19.56 12.52
C ILE A 650 4.73 -19.63 13.13
N ASP A 651 4.14 -20.81 13.08
CA ASP A 651 2.85 -21.07 13.71
C ASP A 651 3.07 -21.82 15.04
N THR A 652 2.27 -21.50 16.05
CA THR A 652 2.37 -22.10 17.39
C THR A 652 1.01 -22.51 17.87
N ARG A 653 0.90 -23.72 18.43
CA ARG A 653 -0.35 -24.25 18.99
C ARG A 653 -0.11 -24.77 20.40
N LEU A 654 -1.04 -24.50 21.31
CA LEU A 654 -1.05 -25.06 22.65
C LEU A 654 -1.64 -26.47 22.62
N VAL A 655 -0.83 -27.49 22.92
CA VAL A 655 -1.21 -28.91 22.81
C VAL A 655 -1.67 -29.48 24.14
N ASP A 656 -0.88 -29.28 25.20
CA ASP A 656 -1.21 -29.72 26.57
C ASP A 656 -0.93 -28.56 27.54
N PRO A 657 -1.95 -27.73 27.86
CA PRO A 657 -1.80 -26.61 28.79
C PRO A 657 -1.38 -27.02 30.20
N ALA A 658 -1.67 -28.26 30.65
CA ALA A 658 -1.30 -28.70 31.98
C ALA A 658 0.20 -29.02 32.08
N LYS A 659 0.78 -29.51 30.97
CA LYS A 659 2.22 -29.78 30.86
C LYS A 659 3.02 -28.63 30.22
N GLY A 660 2.36 -27.57 29.78
CA GLY A 660 2.97 -26.47 29.02
C GLY A 660 3.48 -26.92 27.64
N GLN A 661 2.91 -27.97 27.05
CA GLN A 661 3.35 -28.48 25.76
C GLN A 661 2.77 -27.65 24.62
N ILE A 662 3.65 -27.18 23.73
CA ILE A 662 3.29 -26.47 22.50
C ILE A 662 3.80 -27.24 21.28
N SER A 663 3.16 -27.00 20.14
CA SER A 663 3.63 -27.38 18.82
C SER A 663 4.12 -26.16 18.07
N ILE A 664 5.27 -26.25 17.41
CA ILE A 664 5.90 -25.18 16.63
C ILE A 664 6.02 -25.67 15.20
N ARG A 665 5.29 -25.04 14.28
CA ARG A 665 5.33 -25.35 12.86
C ARG A 665 6.13 -24.30 12.11
N ASN A 666 7.17 -24.74 11.43
CA ASN A 666 7.95 -23.91 10.52
C ASN A 666 7.25 -23.84 9.17
N LYS A 667 6.79 -22.65 8.78
CA LYS A 667 6.18 -22.40 7.46
C LYS A 667 7.17 -21.81 6.46
N TYR A 668 8.40 -21.45 6.89
CA TYR A 668 9.46 -21.10 5.94
C TYR A 668 9.73 -22.29 5.01
N GLN A 669 10.03 -21.97 3.76
CA GLN A 669 10.17 -22.93 2.68
C GLN A 669 11.61 -23.44 2.53
N PHE A 670 12.60 -22.64 2.91
CA PHE A 670 14.01 -22.92 2.64
C PHE A 670 14.91 -22.84 3.89
N ILE A 671 14.49 -22.16 4.96
CA ILE A 671 15.27 -22.04 6.20
C ILE A 671 14.70 -22.82 7.40
N SER A 672 15.60 -23.37 8.22
CA SER A 672 15.25 -23.91 9.54
C SER A 672 15.00 -22.80 10.56
N LEU A 673 14.38 -23.13 11.69
CA LEU A 673 14.16 -22.16 12.77
C LEU A 673 15.40 -21.87 13.64
N ASN A 674 16.59 -22.37 13.28
CA ASN A 674 17.81 -22.21 14.07
C ASN A 674 18.30 -20.76 14.17
N GLY A 675 17.92 -19.90 13.22
CA GLY A 675 18.21 -18.46 13.24
C GLY A 675 17.35 -17.63 14.20
N PHE A 676 16.40 -18.26 14.90
CA PHE A 676 15.48 -17.59 15.82
C PHE A 676 15.71 -18.03 17.26
N GLU A 677 15.46 -17.11 18.19
CA GLU A 677 15.33 -17.38 19.61
C GLU A 677 13.86 -17.30 20.03
N GLY A 678 13.43 -18.27 20.85
CA GLY A 678 12.10 -18.30 21.41
C GLY A 678 12.08 -17.76 22.84
N SER A 679 11.01 -17.05 23.20
CA SER A 679 10.74 -16.61 24.57
C SER A 679 9.25 -16.73 24.88
N TRP A 680 8.91 -16.76 26.17
CA TRP A 680 7.53 -16.82 26.62
C TRP A 680 7.28 -15.87 27.79
N THR A 681 6.04 -15.42 27.93
CA THR A 681 5.53 -14.69 29.08
C THR A 681 4.21 -15.28 29.53
N LEU A 682 3.98 -15.31 30.83
CA LEU A 682 2.72 -15.65 31.46
C LEU A 682 2.18 -14.39 32.13
N SER A 683 0.95 -14.02 31.80
CA SER A 683 0.26 -12.90 32.41
C SER A 683 -0.95 -13.34 33.23
N GLU A 684 -1.23 -12.60 34.29
CA GLU A 684 -2.43 -12.67 35.13
C GLU A 684 -3.18 -11.35 34.98
N ASN A 685 -4.42 -11.39 34.48
CA ASN A 685 -5.24 -10.19 34.21
C ASN A 685 -4.48 -9.13 33.38
N GLY A 686 -3.66 -9.57 32.43
CA GLY A 686 -2.86 -8.73 31.54
C GLY A 686 -1.54 -8.22 32.13
N LYS A 687 -1.23 -8.49 33.41
CA LYS A 687 0.06 -8.16 34.03
C LYS A 687 1.00 -9.36 33.97
N ILE A 688 2.22 -9.18 33.48
CA ILE A 688 3.22 -10.27 33.37
C ILE A 688 3.63 -10.71 34.78
N ILE A 689 3.47 -12.01 35.07
CA ILE A 689 3.84 -12.63 36.35
C ILE A 689 5.02 -13.60 36.23
N ALA A 690 5.30 -14.09 35.03
CA ALA A 690 6.48 -14.90 34.74
C ALA A 690 6.92 -14.74 33.29
N SER A 691 8.20 -14.99 33.02
CA SER A 691 8.76 -14.99 31.68
C SER A 691 9.99 -15.89 31.62
N GLY A 692 10.33 -16.38 30.43
CA GLY A 692 11.53 -17.19 30.24
C GLY A 692 11.92 -17.34 28.78
N LYS A 693 13.07 -17.98 28.57
CA LYS A 693 13.47 -18.46 27.25
C LYS A 693 12.71 -19.76 26.94
N LEU A 694 12.46 -19.98 25.66
CA LEU A 694 11.96 -21.25 25.13
C LEU A 694 13.15 -22.04 24.60
N ASP A 695 13.30 -23.28 25.07
CA ASP A 695 14.28 -24.22 24.51
C ASP A 695 13.81 -24.64 23.11
N MET A 696 14.33 -23.94 22.10
CA MET A 696 13.92 -24.11 20.71
C MET A 696 14.38 -25.48 20.18
N PRO A 697 13.46 -26.34 19.70
CA PRO A 697 13.83 -27.53 18.96
C PRO A 697 14.39 -27.15 17.59
N ASN A 698 15.18 -28.04 16.98
CA ASN A 698 15.54 -27.90 15.58
C ASN A 698 14.32 -28.22 14.70
N VAL A 699 13.76 -27.22 14.02
CA VAL A 699 12.61 -27.38 13.14
C VAL A 699 13.05 -27.06 11.71
N ALA A 700 13.13 -28.10 10.87
CA ALA A 700 13.46 -27.98 9.45
C ALA A 700 12.38 -27.18 8.69
N PRO A 701 12.66 -26.66 7.47
CA PRO A 701 11.64 -26.04 6.63
C PRO A 701 10.40 -26.93 6.47
N LEU A 702 9.21 -26.32 6.46
CA LEU A 702 7.92 -27.01 6.27
C LEU A 702 7.65 -28.19 7.23
N SER A 703 8.28 -28.20 8.41
CA SER A 703 8.15 -29.25 9.42
C SER A 703 7.60 -28.73 10.74
N GLU A 704 7.28 -29.63 11.66
CA GLU A 704 6.72 -29.32 12.98
C GLU A 704 7.46 -30.09 14.07
N ALA A 705 7.63 -29.47 15.23
CA ALA A 705 8.20 -30.09 16.42
C ALA A 705 7.47 -29.62 17.69
N THR A 706 7.57 -30.39 18.76
CA THR A 706 7.00 -30.01 20.06
C THR A 706 8.06 -29.41 20.97
N ALA A 707 7.64 -28.51 21.85
CA ALA A 707 8.45 -27.93 22.91
C ALA A 707 7.63 -27.83 24.20
N THR A 708 8.31 -27.74 25.34
CA THR A 708 7.67 -27.65 26.66
C THR A 708 8.05 -26.33 27.32
N ILE A 709 7.04 -25.58 27.77
CA ILE A 709 7.22 -24.33 28.50
C ILE A 709 7.05 -24.61 30.00
N PRO A 710 8.06 -24.33 30.84
CA PRO A 710 8.04 -24.69 32.25
C PRO A 710 7.31 -23.64 33.12
N TYR A 711 6.17 -23.12 32.68
CA TYR A 711 5.37 -22.19 33.51
C TYR A 711 4.63 -22.96 34.61
N ARG A 712 4.33 -22.27 35.72
CA ARG A 712 3.55 -22.81 36.84
C ARG A 712 2.55 -21.79 37.35
N ILE A 713 1.38 -22.27 37.76
CA ILE A 713 0.32 -21.48 38.38
C ILE A 713 -0.12 -22.24 39.64
N ASP A 714 0.58 -21.99 40.76
CA ASP A 714 0.38 -22.78 41.98
C ASP A 714 -0.90 -22.41 42.73
N LYS A 715 -1.30 -21.13 42.68
CA LYS A 715 -2.48 -20.59 43.37
C LYS A 715 -3.21 -19.60 42.46
N PRO A 716 -4.07 -20.08 41.56
CA PRO A 716 -4.88 -19.21 40.71
C PRO A 716 -5.68 -18.23 41.58
N LYS A 717 -5.61 -16.93 41.27
CA LYS A 717 -6.40 -15.92 41.98
C LYS A 717 -7.88 -16.01 41.59
N PRO A 718 -8.80 -15.70 42.53
CA PRO A 718 -10.21 -15.63 42.21
C PRO A 718 -10.49 -14.71 41.01
N ASP A 719 -11.37 -15.14 40.10
CA ASP A 719 -11.75 -14.45 38.85
C ASP A 719 -10.59 -14.06 37.90
N ALA A 720 -9.36 -14.51 38.16
CA ALA A 720 -8.22 -14.15 37.31
C ALA A 720 -8.20 -14.96 36.01
N GLU A 721 -7.79 -14.30 34.93
CA GLU A 721 -7.49 -14.93 33.66
C GLU A 721 -5.98 -15.00 33.44
N TYR A 722 -5.51 -16.11 32.90
CA TYR A 722 -4.09 -16.34 32.62
C TYR A 722 -3.85 -16.49 31.13
N PHE A 723 -2.87 -15.76 30.59
CA PHE A 723 -2.49 -15.83 29.18
C PHE A 723 -1.02 -16.15 29.03
N LEU A 724 -0.73 -17.17 28.22
CA LEU A 724 0.62 -17.54 27.80
C LEU A 724 0.88 -16.93 26.43
N ARG A 725 1.92 -16.11 26.32
CA ARG A 725 2.41 -15.58 25.04
C ARG A 725 3.77 -16.17 24.70
N VAL A 726 3.91 -16.66 23.47
CA VAL A 726 5.17 -17.17 22.90
C VAL A 726 5.64 -16.21 21.81
N SER A 727 6.93 -15.92 21.76
CA SER A 727 7.55 -14.93 20.87
C SER A 727 8.81 -15.50 20.22
N TYR A 728 8.99 -15.23 18.92
CA TYR A 728 10.17 -15.62 18.14
C TYR A 728 10.87 -14.39 17.59
N ARG A 729 12.16 -14.27 17.91
CA ARG A 729 12.99 -13.10 17.58
C ARG A 729 14.23 -13.51 16.79
N LEU A 730 14.74 -12.58 15.97
CA LEU A 730 15.99 -12.78 15.24
C LEU A 730 17.19 -12.89 16.20
N LYS A 731 18.01 -13.94 16.03
CA LYS A 731 19.28 -14.08 16.80
C LYS A 731 20.35 -13.09 16.36
N ASP A 732 20.33 -12.74 15.08
CA ASP A 732 21.33 -11.91 14.42
C ASP A 732 20.65 -10.82 13.58
N ARG A 733 21.39 -9.74 13.32
CA ARG A 733 20.93 -8.65 12.45
C ARG A 733 20.82 -9.13 11.00
N THR A 734 19.77 -8.68 10.30
CA THR A 734 19.59 -8.83 8.85
C THR A 734 19.68 -7.48 8.15
N LEU A 735 19.49 -7.43 6.82
CA LEU A 735 19.41 -6.16 6.08
C LEU A 735 18.20 -5.30 6.52
N TRP A 736 17.11 -5.94 6.93
CA TRP A 736 15.81 -5.30 7.13
C TRP A 736 15.39 -5.19 8.59
N ALA A 737 16.06 -5.88 9.52
CA ALA A 737 15.78 -5.75 10.95
C ALA A 737 17.01 -6.04 11.81
N ASP A 738 17.06 -5.40 12.98
CA ASP A 738 18.08 -5.66 13.99
C ASP A 738 17.86 -6.98 14.73
N LYS A 739 18.92 -7.44 15.39
CA LYS A 739 18.84 -8.54 16.36
C LYS A 739 17.75 -8.26 17.40
N GLY A 740 16.96 -9.27 17.74
CA GLY A 740 15.88 -9.16 18.73
C GLY A 740 14.55 -8.64 18.17
N PHE A 741 14.47 -8.32 16.87
CA PHE A 741 13.20 -7.99 16.21
C PHE A 741 12.24 -9.19 16.26
N GLU A 742 11.01 -8.95 16.70
CA GLU A 742 9.98 -9.98 16.84
C GLU A 742 9.24 -10.19 15.52
N LEU A 743 9.31 -11.41 14.99
CA LEU A 743 8.70 -11.76 13.70
C LEU A 743 7.38 -12.47 13.81
N ALA A 744 7.26 -13.33 14.82
CA ALA A 744 6.08 -14.15 15.05
C ALA A 744 5.82 -14.21 16.55
N CYS A 745 4.54 -14.23 16.89
CA CYS A 745 4.10 -14.46 18.26
C CYS A 745 2.75 -15.17 18.26
N GLU A 746 2.41 -15.79 19.38
CA GLU A 746 1.07 -16.31 19.63
C GLU A 746 0.69 -16.18 21.10
N GLN A 747 -0.57 -15.87 21.38
CA GLN A 747 -1.09 -15.77 22.74
C GLN A 747 -2.26 -16.73 22.95
N PHE A 748 -2.21 -17.49 24.03
CA PHE A 748 -3.23 -18.46 24.42
C PHE A 748 -3.84 -18.10 25.77
N LYS A 749 -5.17 -18.08 25.84
CA LYS A 749 -5.88 -18.13 27.12
C LYS A 749 -5.69 -19.52 27.73
N LEU A 750 -5.14 -19.60 28.93
CA LEU A 750 -4.98 -20.86 29.64
C LEU A 750 -6.32 -21.30 30.28
N PRO A 751 -6.70 -22.58 30.18
CA PRO A 751 -7.96 -23.11 30.72
C PRO A 751 -7.85 -23.36 32.24
N ILE A 752 -7.61 -22.31 33.02
CA ILE A 752 -7.49 -22.38 34.47
C ILE A 752 -8.85 -22.07 35.10
N ASN A 753 -9.36 -23.00 35.91
CA ASN A 753 -10.56 -22.77 36.69
C ASN A 753 -10.20 -21.94 37.93
N THR A 754 -10.76 -20.74 38.03
CA THR A 754 -10.66 -19.88 39.22
C THR A 754 -11.97 -19.91 39.99
N VAL A 755 -11.88 -19.76 41.31
CA VAL A 755 -13.07 -19.55 42.14
C VAL A 755 -13.54 -18.11 41.97
N SER A 756 -14.84 -17.85 42.07
CA SER A 756 -15.31 -16.47 42.06
C SER A 756 -14.91 -15.74 43.34
N ALA A 757 -14.52 -14.48 43.22
CA ALA A 757 -14.25 -13.62 44.35
C ALA A 757 -15.52 -13.46 45.19
N LEU A 758 -15.35 -13.42 46.52
CA LEU A 758 -16.45 -13.15 47.43
C LEU A 758 -16.91 -11.70 47.25
N ILE A 759 -18.08 -11.51 46.65
CA ILE A 759 -18.73 -10.21 46.59
C ILE A 759 -19.32 -9.94 47.98
N THR A 760 -18.79 -8.96 48.68
CA THR A 760 -19.36 -8.51 49.95
C THR A 760 -20.60 -7.66 49.66
N PRO A 761 -21.79 -7.98 50.18
CA PRO A 761 -22.99 -7.16 49.97
C PRO A 761 -22.77 -5.75 50.49
N SER A 762 -23.15 -4.74 49.70
CA SER A 762 -23.13 -3.35 50.14
C SER A 762 -24.07 -3.16 51.33
N VAL A 763 -23.54 -2.59 52.42
CA VAL A 763 -24.30 -2.20 53.62
C VAL A 763 -24.57 -0.69 53.67
N SER A 764 -24.13 0.06 52.67
CA SER A 764 -24.28 1.52 52.61
C SER A 764 -25.68 1.91 52.17
N PRO A 765 -26.39 2.80 52.92
CA PRO A 765 -27.73 3.20 52.55
C PRO A 765 -27.73 4.17 51.35
N LEU A 766 -28.79 4.10 50.53
CA LEU A 766 -29.04 5.05 49.45
C LEU A 766 -30.14 6.06 49.84
N LYS A 767 -30.00 7.29 49.35
CA LYS A 767 -31.04 8.33 49.45
C LYS A 767 -31.67 8.57 48.08
N ILE A 768 -33.01 8.58 48.02
CA ILE A 768 -33.76 8.96 46.83
C ILE A 768 -34.40 10.33 47.08
N ALA A 769 -34.10 11.31 46.22
CA ALA A 769 -34.76 12.60 46.18
C ALA A 769 -35.54 12.72 44.87
N LYS A 770 -36.78 13.21 44.95
CA LYS A 770 -37.65 13.41 43.78
C LYS A 770 -38.08 14.88 43.75
N ASP A 771 -37.88 15.56 42.62
CA ASP A 771 -38.47 16.88 42.36
C ASP A 771 -39.43 16.80 41.16
N ALA A 772 -39.91 17.94 40.62
CA ALA A 772 -40.86 17.95 39.51
C ALA A 772 -40.28 17.40 38.19
N GLN A 773 -38.98 17.58 37.96
CA GLN A 773 -38.30 17.27 36.70
C GLN A 773 -37.39 16.03 36.80
N SER A 774 -36.82 15.74 37.98
CA SER A 774 -35.78 14.74 38.13
C SER A 774 -35.98 13.78 39.31
N VAL A 775 -35.29 12.64 39.25
CA VAL A 775 -35.04 11.76 40.40
C VAL A 775 -33.53 11.66 40.61
N THR A 776 -33.07 11.97 41.82
CA THR A 776 -31.67 11.83 42.22
C THR A 776 -31.52 10.68 43.20
N ILE A 777 -30.56 9.79 42.93
CA ILE A 777 -30.15 8.70 43.83
C ILE A 777 -28.73 9.02 44.31
N SER A 778 -28.52 9.10 45.62
CA SER A 778 -27.24 9.48 46.21
C SER A 778 -26.75 8.43 47.21
N GLY A 779 -25.45 8.14 47.16
CA GLY A 779 -24.71 7.36 48.15
C GLY A 779 -23.55 8.17 48.73
N HIS A 780 -22.54 7.48 49.26
CA HIS A 780 -21.34 8.15 49.78
C HIS A 780 -20.47 8.66 48.62
N ASN A 781 -20.32 9.98 48.50
CA ASN A 781 -19.51 10.67 47.49
C ASN A 781 -19.90 10.43 46.02
N PHE A 782 -21.11 9.93 45.75
CA PHE A 782 -21.64 9.86 44.39
C PHE A 782 -23.15 10.16 44.34
N SER A 783 -23.62 10.63 43.17
CA SER A 783 -25.04 10.73 42.88
C SER A 783 -25.36 10.59 41.40
N LEU A 784 -26.49 9.96 41.10
CA LEU A 784 -27.04 9.84 39.75
C LEU A 784 -28.36 10.62 39.69
N ALA A 785 -28.52 11.49 38.69
CA ALA A 785 -29.77 12.20 38.45
C ALA A 785 -30.38 11.77 37.12
N PHE A 786 -31.67 11.46 37.14
CA PHE A 786 -32.45 11.03 35.98
C PHE A 786 -33.55 12.03 35.69
N ASP A 787 -33.70 12.43 34.44
CA ASP A 787 -34.81 13.27 34.00
C ASP A 787 -36.09 12.43 33.82
N LYS A 788 -37.20 12.88 34.40
CA LYS A 788 -38.48 12.16 34.38
C LYS A 788 -39.23 12.27 33.06
N GLN A 789 -38.93 13.27 32.23
CA GLN A 789 -39.63 13.48 30.96
C GLN A 789 -39.03 12.65 29.83
N SER A 790 -37.71 12.54 29.79
CA SER A 790 -36.96 11.77 28.81
C SER A 790 -36.57 10.37 29.32
N GLY A 791 -36.57 10.14 30.64
CA GLY A 791 -36.06 8.92 31.25
C GLY A 791 -34.54 8.75 31.16
N SER A 792 -33.82 9.81 30.82
CA SER A 792 -32.36 9.79 30.61
C SER A 792 -31.59 10.03 31.90
N LEU A 793 -30.40 9.42 32.03
CA LEU A 793 -29.41 9.80 33.03
C LEU A 793 -28.79 11.14 32.62
N ILE A 794 -28.98 12.19 33.41
CA ILE A 794 -28.53 13.56 33.10
C ILE A 794 -27.32 14.00 33.93
N GLN A 795 -27.05 13.33 35.06
CA GLN A 795 -25.84 13.56 35.85
C GLN A 795 -25.29 12.24 36.40
N LEU A 796 -23.97 12.09 36.30
CA LEU A 796 -23.19 11.03 36.94
C LEU A 796 -22.10 11.70 37.76
N VAL A 797 -22.38 11.96 39.04
CA VAL A 797 -21.51 12.74 39.91
C VAL A 797 -20.67 11.82 40.78
N LYS A 798 -19.37 12.07 40.84
CA LYS A 798 -18.43 11.48 41.79
C LYS A 798 -17.59 12.60 42.42
N ASP A 799 -17.39 12.56 43.72
CA ASP A 799 -16.59 13.54 44.49
C ASP A 799 -16.95 15.01 44.14
N GLY A 800 -18.25 15.27 43.96
CA GLY A 800 -18.79 16.60 43.62
C GLY A 800 -18.61 17.02 42.15
N THR A 801 -17.99 16.21 41.30
CA THR A 801 -17.77 16.49 39.88
C THR A 801 -18.74 15.68 39.02
N ASN A 802 -19.48 16.33 38.11
CA ASN A 802 -20.27 15.64 37.10
C ASN A 802 -19.34 15.11 36.00
N LEU A 803 -19.45 13.82 35.68
CA LEU A 803 -18.60 13.12 34.72
C LEU A 803 -19.18 13.13 33.30
N LEU A 804 -20.42 13.59 33.14
CA LEU A 804 -21.09 13.72 31.84
C LEU A 804 -20.92 15.16 31.29
N ALA A 805 -20.73 15.25 29.98
CA ALA A 805 -20.98 16.49 29.25
C ALA A 805 -22.50 16.79 29.18
N ALA A 806 -22.86 17.96 28.66
CA ALA A 806 -24.27 18.29 28.43
C ALA A 806 -24.93 17.24 27.51
N ASP A 807 -26.13 16.79 27.89
CA ASP A 807 -26.87 15.70 27.23
C ASP A 807 -26.09 14.37 27.06
N GLY A 808 -25.08 14.16 27.92
CA GLY A 808 -24.10 13.08 27.79
C GLY A 808 -24.46 11.72 28.37
N GLY A 809 -25.68 11.57 28.87
CA GLY A 809 -26.20 10.27 29.31
C GLY A 809 -26.17 9.21 28.21
N PRO A 810 -26.09 7.92 28.57
CA PRO A 810 -26.05 6.84 27.59
C PRO A 810 -27.31 6.80 26.74
N LYS A 811 -27.13 6.81 25.42
CA LYS A 811 -28.20 6.63 24.44
C LYS A 811 -27.88 5.44 23.54
N LEU A 812 -28.93 4.73 23.11
CA LEU A 812 -28.81 3.64 22.14
C LEU A 812 -28.05 4.13 20.90
N HIS A 813 -26.98 3.44 20.52
CA HIS A 813 -26.14 3.78 19.37
C HIS A 813 -26.01 2.56 18.46
N LEU A 814 -26.49 2.69 17.21
CA LEU A 814 -26.68 1.57 16.28
C LEU A 814 -25.92 1.71 14.96
N TRP A 815 -25.31 2.86 14.71
CA TRP A 815 -24.63 3.20 13.46
C TRP A 815 -23.22 3.71 13.77
N ARG A 816 -22.43 3.96 12.71
CA ARG A 816 -21.08 4.54 12.78
C ARG A 816 -20.86 5.48 11.61
N SER A 817 -19.99 6.48 11.75
CA SER A 817 -19.51 7.26 10.60
C SER A 817 -18.86 6.30 9.60
N ALA A 818 -19.39 6.23 8.39
CA ALA A 818 -19.10 5.14 7.46
C ALA A 818 -17.61 5.06 7.10
N HIS A 819 -17.08 3.84 7.01
CA HIS A 819 -15.77 3.52 6.41
C HIS A 819 -15.76 3.73 4.87
N ARG A 820 -16.48 4.74 4.39
CA ARG A 820 -16.72 5.05 2.98
C ARG A 820 -17.18 3.81 2.21
N ASN A 821 -16.51 3.46 1.11
CA ASN A 821 -16.98 2.46 0.16
C ASN A 821 -17.20 1.08 0.81
N ASP A 822 -16.43 0.73 1.85
CA ASP A 822 -16.59 -0.51 2.61
C ASP A 822 -17.94 -0.65 3.32
N ASP A 823 -18.51 0.48 3.79
CA ASP A 823 -19.75 0.50 4.55
C ASP A 823 -20.97 0.89 3.73
N MET A 824 -20.83 1.44 2.52
CA MET A 824 -21.95 2.04 1.80
C MET A 824 -23.11 1.05 1.53
N TRP A 825 -22.87 -0.26 1.50
CA TRP A 825 -23.92 -1.28 1.40
C TRP A 825 -24.82 -1.33 2.64
N ALA A 826 -24.29 -1.06 3.83
CA ALA A 826 -25.01 -0.99 5.09
C ALA A 826 -25.49 0.44 5.39
N PHE A 827 -24.64 1.45 5.15
CA PHE A 827 -24.95 2.86 5.41
C PHE A 827 -26.20 3.35 4.68
N ARG A 828 -26.40 2.93 3.42
CA ARG A 828 -27.65 3.25 2.68
C ARG A 828 -28.90 2.76 3.39
N GLN A 829 -28.83 1.65 4.13
CA GLN A 829 -29.95 1.19 4.96
C GLN A 829 -30.09 2.04 6.22
N TRP A 830 -28.98 2.43 6.85
CA TRP A 830 -29.01 3.31 8.02
C TRP A 830 -29.70 4.63 7.70
N GLU A 831 -29.35 5.30 6.59
CA GLU A 831 -29.99 6.55 6.16
C GLU A 831 -31.48 6.36 5.81
N LYS A 832 -31.78 5.30 5.05
CA LYS A 832 -33.13 4.98 4.59
C LYS A 832 -34.07 4.75 5.79
N TYR A 833 -33.64 3.94 6.75
CA TYR A 833 -34.40 3.61 7.95
C TYR A 833 -34.18 4.58 9.12
N GLY A 834 -33.41 5.66 8.94
CA GLY A 834 -33.17 6.70 9.94
C GLY A 834 -32.45 6.23 11.19
N VAL A 835 -31.60 5.20 11.08
CA VAL A 835 -30.79 4.64 12.18
C VAL A 835 -29.74 5.66 12.65
N ASP A 836 -29.28 6.50 11.74
CA ASP A 836 -28.33 7.59 11.95
C ASP A 836 -28.94 8.83 12.64
N ASN A 837 -30.27 8.87 12.79
CA ASN A 837 -30.99 10.02 13.34
C ASN A 837 -32.25 9.61 14.12
N LEU A 838 -32.11 8.64 15.02
CA LEU A 838 -33.21 8.14 15.85
C LEU A 838 -33.81 9.26 16.71
N LYS A 839 -35.15 9.26 16.80
CA LYS A 839 -35.91 10.15 17.70
C LYS A 839 -36.36 9.36 18.92
N TYR A 840 -36.15 9.92 20.10
CA TYR A 840 -36.39 9.23 21.37
C TYR A 840 -37.63 9.79 22.05
N SER A 841 -38.54 8.92 22.48
CA SER A 841 -39.70 9.27 23.30
C SER A 841 -39.80 8.32 24.49
N LEU A 842 -40.09 8.88 25.67
CA LEU A 842 -40.26 8.08 26.89
C LEU A 842 -41.60 7.32 26.83
N VAL A 843 -41.56 6.02 27.08
CA VAL A 843 -42.74 5.16 27.20
C VAL A 843 -43.11 4.97 28.67
N SER A 844 -42.12 4.64 29.51
CA SER A 844 -42.32 4.52 30.95
C SER A 844 -41.03 4.79 31.71
N PHE A 845 -41.18 5.33 32.93
CA PHE A 845 -40.09 5.59 33.85
C PHE A 845 -40.54 5.21 35.27
N ASP A 846 -39.80 4.30 35.90
CA ASP A 846 -40.13 3.76 37.22
C ASP A 846 -38.90 3.73 38.13
N VAL A 847 -39.08 4.07 39.40
CA VAL A 847 -38.01 4.07 40.40
C VAL A 847 -38.50 3.37 41.66
N LYS A 848 -37.90 2.21 41.93
CA LYS A 848 -38.28 1.33 43.05
C LYS A 848 -37.07 1.04 43.94
N PRO A 849 -37.13 1.37 45.24
CA PRO A 849 -36.21 0.80 46.21
C PRO A 849 -36.33 -0.73 46.17
N VAL A 850 -35.20 -1.44 46.08
CA VAL A 850 -35.16 -2.90 46.21
C VAL A 850 -35.02 -3.26 47.69
N ASP A 851 -34.09 -2.58 48.37
CA ASP A 851 -33.91 -2.58 49.82
C ASP A 851 -33.35 -1.22 50.28
N LYS A 852 -32.79 -1.13 51.50
CA LYS A 852 -32.21 0.13 52.02
C LYS A 852 -30.93 0.56 51.30
N ASN A 853 -30.28 -0.35 50.59
CA ASN A 853 -28.93 -0.20 50.05
C ASN A 853 -28.92 -0.27 48.51
N SER A 854 -30.07 -0.54 47.89
CA SER A 854 -30.18 -0.68 46.43
C SER A 854 -31.49 -0.13 45.87
N VAL A 855 -31.39 0.50 44.69
CA VAL A 855 -32.52 1.13 43.98
C VAL A 855 -32.49 0.71 42.52
N ASN A 856 -33.64 0.27 42.01
CA ASN A 856 -33.86 0.05 40.58
C ASN A 856 -34.48 1.28 39.93
N VAL A 857 -33.85 1.76 38.86
CA VAL A 857 -34.44 2.73 37.92
C VAL A 857 -34.65 2.02 36.59
N VAL A 858 -35.89 1.97 36.13
CA VAL A 858 -36.25 1.36 34.84
C VAL A 858 -36.77 2.47 33.94
N SER A 859 -36.12 2.63 32.78
CA SER A 859 -36.51 3.56 31.73
C SER A 859 -36.79 2.78 30.46
N VAL A 860 -37.98 2.92 29.90
CA VAL A 860 -38.35 2.34 28.61
C VAL A 860 -38.50 3.49 27.62
N VAL A 861 -37.58 3.55 26.67
CA VAL A 861 -37.55 4.59 25.64
C VAL A 861 -37.83 3.95 24.29
N LYS A 862 -38.70 4.57 23.50
CA LYS A 862 -38.90 4.22 22.10
C LYS A 862 -37.94 5.05 21.26
N ALA A 863 -37.05 4.38 20.54
CA ALA A 863 -36.18 4.97 19.53
C ALA A 863 -36.83 4.77 18.15
N GLU A 864 -37.27 5.84 17.51
CA GLU A 864 -38.01 5.82 16.26
C GLU A 864 -37.12 6.29 15.10
N GLY A 865 -37.01 5.45 14.07
CA GLY A 865 -36.39 5.77 12.80
C GLY A 865 -37.43 6.15 11.74
N LYS A 866 -37.12 5.82 10.48
CA LYS A 866 -37.98 6.01 9.29
C LYS A 866 -38.49 4.66 8.80
N GLU A 867 -39.51 4.70 7.92
CA GLU A 867 -40.10 3.53 7.27
C GLU A 867 -40.49 2.39 8.25
N GLY A 868 -40.96 2.76 9.45
CA GLY A 868 -41.39 1.80 10.47
C GLY A 868 -40.26 1.09 11.22
N PHE A 869 -38.99 1.42 10.97
CA PHE A 869 -37.87 0.95 11.78
C PHE A 869 -37.84 1.67 13.14
N GLY A 870 -37.53 0.94 14.19
CA GLY A 870 -37.29 1.49 15.52
C GLY A 870 -36.88 0.43 16.53
N ALA A 871 -36.82 0.81 17.80
CA ALA A 871 -36.58 -0.11 18.90
C ALA A 871 -37.27 0.37 20.19
N LEU A 872 -37.71 -0.56 21.03
CA LEU A 872 -37.95 -0.31 22.44
C LEU A 872 -36.67 -0.65 23.21
N HIS A 873 -36.07 0.36 23.84
CA HIS A 873 -34.88 0.24 24.66
C HIS A 873 -35.29 0.34 26.13
N THR A 874 -35.29 -0.81 26.80
CA THR A 874 -35.47 -0.88 28.26
C THR A 874 -34.11 -0.86 28.90
N THR A 875 -33.84 0.18 29.69
CA THR A 875 -32.62 0.30 30.51
C THR A 875 -32.98 0.16 31.98
N THR A 876 -32.36 -0.81 32.65
CA THR A 876 -32.50 -1.02 34.09
C THR A 876 -31.19 -0.70 34.78
N TYR A 877 -31.19 0.33 35.62
CA TYR A 877 -30.07 0.69 36.50
C TYR A 877 -30.33 0.14 37.89
N LEU A 878 -29.54 -0.85 38.32
CA LEU A 878 -29.47 -1.29 39.70
C LEU A 878 -28.33 -0.52 40.38
N VAL A 879 -28.70 0.55 41.10
CA VAL A 879 -27.76 1.37 41.86
C VAL A 879 -27.59 0.77 43.25
N LYS A 880 -26.36 0.51 43.67
CA LYS A 880 -26.01 0.04 45.01
C LYS A 880 -25.30 1.13 45.82
N GLY A 881 -25.42 1.08 47.14
CA GLY A 881 -24.86 2.09 48.05
C GLY A 881 -23.34 2.18 48.10
N ASP A 882 -22.64 1.20 47.52
CA ASP A 882 -21.17 1.17 47.35
C ASP A 882 -20.71 1.85 46.05
N GLY A 883 -21.61 2.46 45.27
CA GLY A 883 -21.28 3.15 44.03
C GLY A 883 -21.17 2.22 42.81
N ILE A 884 -21.54 0.95 42.95
CA ILE A 884 -21.68 0.02 41.81
C ILE A 884 -23.06 0.21 41.18
N VAL A 885 -23.09 0.42 39.86
CA VAL A 885 -24.30 0.56 39.07
C VAL A 885 -24.30 -0.49 37.96
N THR A 886 -25.13 -1.52 38.10
CA THR A 886 -25.33 -2.51 37.04
C THR A 886 -26.39 -1.99 36.07
N VAL A 887 -26.06 -1.91 34.79
CA VAL A 887 -26.93 -1.37 33.74
C VAL A 887 -27.26 -2.47 32.73
N THR A 888 -28.49 -2.98 32.78
CA THR A 888 -28.99 -3.96 31.82
C THR A 888 -29.78 -3.25 30.73
N ASN A 889 -29.41 -3.52 29.48
CA ASN A 889 -30.01 -2.95 28.28
C ASN A 889 -30.71 -4.07 27.52
N LYS A 890 -32.03 -4.01 27.43
CA LYS A 890 -32.84 -4.88 26.58
C LYS A 890 -33.35 -4.07 25.40
N ILE A 891 -33.05 -4.54 24.19
CA ILE A 891 -33.42 -3.89 22.94
C ILE A 891 -34.35 -4.80 22.16
N GLU A 892 -35.55 -4.31 21.90
CA GLU A 892 -36.57 -5.00 21.10
C GLU A 892 -36.78 -4.22 19.81
N PHE A 893 -36.25 -4.74 18.70
CA PHE A 893 -36.31 -4.07 17.40
C PHE A 893 -37.70 -4.17 16.78
N ILE A 894 -38.08 -3.11 16.06
CA ILE A 894 -39.36 -2.94 15.36
C ILE A 894 -39.06 -2.70 13.89
N GLY A 895 -39.83 -3.35 13.01
CA GLY A 895 -39.75 -3.16 11.56
C GLY A 895 -38.79 -4.15 10.88
N THR A 896 -38.25 -3.74 9.73
CA THR A 896 -37.40 -4.60 8.89
C THR A 896 -36.07 -4.91 9.56
N ARG A 897 -35.68 -6.19 9.52
CA ARG A 897 -34.37 -6.66 9.98
C ARG A 897 -33.26 -6.16 9.05
N ILE A 898 -32.29 -5.42 9.59
CA ILE A 898 -31.18 -4.81 8.84
C ILE A 898 -29.84 -5.08 9.52
N ASN A 899 -28.74 -4.85 8.80
CA ASN A 899 -27.41 -4.81 9.41
C ASN A 899 -27.17 -3.45 10.07
N LEU A 900 -26.62 -3.47 11.28
CA LEU A 900 -26.26 -2.32 12.09
C LEU A 900 -24.74 -2.21 12.16
N ALA A 901 -24.21 -1.03 12.46
CA ALA A 901 -22.78 -0.89 12.71
C ALA A 901 -22.39 -1.46 14.08
N ARG A 902 -23.30 -1.40 15.05
CA ARG A 902 -23.12 -1.91 16.40
C ARG A 902 -24.45 -2.05 17.12
N ILE A 903 -24.44 -2.76 18.25
CA ILE A 903 -25.51 -2.74 19.24
C ILE A 903 -24.88 -2.33 20.57
N GLY A 904 -25.15 -1.09 21.00
CA GLY A 904 -24.49 -0.51 22.16
C GLY A 904 -25.13 0.78 22.64
N VAL A 905 -24.46 1.45 23.57
CA VAL A 905 -24.80 2.80 24.06
C VAL A 905 -23.62 3.75 23.92
N ARG A 906 -23.90 5.02 23.68
CA ARG A 906 -22.90 6.09 23.59
C ARG A 906 -23.09 7.08 24.73
N PHE A 907 -22.00 7.39 25.41
CA PHE A 907 -21.86 8.45 26.41
C PHE A 907 -21.13 9.64 25.80
N LEU A 908 -21.51 10.85 26.23
CA LEU A 908 -20.68 12.04 26.06
C LEU A 908 -20.14 12.40 27.45
N LEU A 909 -18.90 12.02 27.72
CA LEU A 909 -18.24 12.27 29.00
C LEU A 909 -17.59 13.66 29.00
N ASP A 910 -17.31 14.19 30.19
CA ASP A 910 -16.49 15.40 30.33
C ASP A 910 -15.20 15.24 29.51
N LYS A 911 -14.91 16.19 28.63
CA LYS A 911 -13.73 16.14 27.74
C LYS A 911 -12.39 16.03 28.47
N ARG A 912 -12.35 16.35 29.76
CA ARG A 912 -11.16 16.19 30.61
C ARG A 912 -10.85 14.72 30.89
N LEU A 913 -11.82 13.81 30.74
CA LEU A 913 -11.64 12.36 30.82
C LEU A 913 -11.04 11.84 29.51
N ASP A 914 -9.80 12.22 29.24
CA ASP A 914 -9.08 12.04 27.99
C ASP A 914 -8.14 10.83 27.99
N ASN A 915 -8.10 10.07 29.08
CA ASN A 915 -7.25 8.88 29.23
C ASN A 915 -8.08 7.65 29.62
N VAL A 916 -7.83 6.54 28.94
CA VAL A 916 -8.44 5.23 29.23
C VAL A 916 -7.35 4.21 29.53
N THR A 917 -7.45 3.53 30.68
CA THR A 917 -6.68 2.29 30.93
C THR A 917 -7.65 1.12 30.83
N TYR A 918 -7.34 0.06 30.09
CA TYR A 918 -8.31 -1.02 29.88
C TYR A 918 -7.64 -2.39 29.80
N PHE A 919 -8.41 -3.44 30.10
CA PHE A 919 -7.99 -4.84 29.94
C PHE A 919 -8.79 -5.51 28.81
N GLY A 920 -8.15 -5.72 27.67
CA GLY A 920 -8.79 -6.23 26.45
C GLY A 920 -7.80 -6.34 25.29
N ARG A 921 -8.25 -6.33 24.03
CA ARG A 921 -7.34 -6.32 22.86
C ARG A 921 -6.73 -4.96 22.59
N GLY A 922 -5.43 -4.93 22.36
CA GLY A 922 -4.70 -3.71 22.03
C GLY A 922 -3.22 -3.92 21.71
N PRO A 923 -2.45 -2.83 21.61
CA PRO A 923 -2.88 -1.44 21.83
C PRO A 923 -3.55 -0.77 20.63
N VAL A 924 -3.52 -1.38 19.44
CA VAL A 924 -4.08 -0.80 18.21
C VAL A 924 -5.57 -1.14 18.11
N GLU A 925 -6.34 -0.26 17.47
CA GLU A 925 -7.76 -0.53 17.20
C GLU A 925 -7.95 -1.87 16.46
N ASN A 926 -9.07 -2.52 16.73
CA ASN A 926 -9.39 -3.83 16.19
C ASN A 926 -10.90 -4.05 16.13
N TYR A 927 -11.33 -4.90 15.19
CA TYR A 927 -12.72 -5.23 14.93
C TYR A 927 -12.90 -6.75 14.88
N SER A 928 -14.14 -7.24 14.91
CA SER A 928 -14.45 -8.67 14.98
C SER A 928 -13.73 -9.55 13.94
N ASP A 929 -13.49 -8.99 12.75
CA ASP A 929 -12.81 -9.63 11.61
C ASP A 929 -11.38 -9.11 11.36
N ARG A 930 -10.83 -8.26 12.24
CA ARG A 930 -9.46 -7.71 12.16
C ARG A 930 -8.90 -7.48 13.57
N LYS A 931 -8.58 -8.57 14.27
CA LYS A 931 -8.12 -8.51 15.68
C LYS A 931 -7.02 -9.52 16.05
N SER A 932 -6.54 -10.33 15.10
CA SER A 932 -5.63 -11.43 15.41
C SER A 932 -4.26 -10.95 15.88
N ALA A 933 -3.84 -9.76 15.46
CA ALA A 933 -2.58 -9.17 15.88
C ALA A 933 -2.59 -8.52 17.27
N GLN A 934 -3.77 -8.34 17.87
CA GLN A 934 -3.92 -7.63 19.14
C GLN A 934 -4.07 -8.61 20.29
N ASP A 935 -3.06 -8.69 21.13
CA ASP A 935 -3.04 -9.53 22.33
C ASP A 935 -4.01 -8.99 23.39
N ILE A 936 -4.51 -9.89 24.24
CA ILE A 936 -5.19 -9.52 25.48
C ILE A 936 -4.15 -9.05 26.50
N GLY A 937 -4.31 -7.82 26.97
CA GLY A 937 -3.38 -7.17 27.90
C GLY A 937 -3.98 -5.92 28.52
N GLN A 938 -3.22 -5.31 29.43
CA GLN A 938 -3.56 -3.98 29.97
C GLN A 938 -2.90 -2.89 29.13
N TYR A 939 -3.70 -1.98 28.61
CA TYR A 939 -3.23 -0.92 27.71
C TYR A 939 -3.71 0.45 28.19
N LYS A 940 -3.00 1.49 27.75
CA LYS A 940 -3.38 2.89 27.93
C LYS A 940 -3.70 3.49 26.57
N LEU A 941 -4.79 4.25 26.52
CA LEU A 941 -5.27 4.94 25.34
C LEU A 941 -5.48 6.42 25.70
N ASP A 942 -4.92 7.29 24.87
CA ASP A 942 -5.19 8.73 24.87
C ASP A 942 -6.28 8.99 23.84
N VAL A 943 -7.37 9.63 24.25
CA VAL A 943 -8.55 9.86 23.41
C VAL A 943 -8.21 10.66 22.16
N SER A 944 -7.25 11.59 22.23
CA SER A 944 -6.88 12.45 21.11
C SER A 944 -5.68 11.95 20.31
N ASN A 945 -4.85 11.08 20.89
CA ASN A 945 -3.62 10.58 20.26
C ASN A 945 -3.77 9.12 19.78
N GLN A 946 -4.57 8.94 18.74
CA GLN A 946 -4.80 7.68 18.03
C GLN A 946 -4.66 7.89 16.52
N TYR A 947 -4.43 6.82 15.76
CA TYR A 947 -4.34 6.90 14.29
C TYR A 947 -5.62 7.49 13.68
N GLU A 948 -5.50 8.58 12.91
CA GLU A 948 -6.62 9.28 12.29
C GLU A 948 -6.53 9.25 10.77
N TYR A 949 -7.53 8.63 10.14
CA TYR A 949 -7.70 8.61 8.69
C TYR A 949 -7.90 10.02 8.16
N GLU A 950 -7.39 10.27 6.95
CA GLU A 950 -7.44 11.60 6.34
C GLU A 950 -8.88 12.09 6.14
N LYS A 951 -9.79 11.20 5.72
CA LYS A 951 -11.23 11.38 5.86
C LYS A 951 -11.66 10.92 7.26
N PRO A 952 -12.16 11.80 8.14
CA PRO A 952 -12.69 11.37 9.43
C PRO A 952 -13.84 10.36 9.28
N MET A 953 -13.77 9.30 10.08
CA MET A 953 -14.73 8.18 10.11
C MET A 953 -14.60 7.41 11.42
N ASP A 954 -15.44 6.38 11.62
CA ASP A 954 -15.33 5.49 12.78
C ASP A 954 -13.94 4.83 12.89
N ARG A 955 -13.46 4.76 14.13
CA ARG A 955 -12.13 4.26 14.51
C ARG A 955 -12.07 3.98 16.01
N GLY A 956 -10.95 3.45 16.49
CA GLY A 956 -10.64 3.30 17.91
C GLY A 956 -11.41 2.20 18.63
N ASN A 957 -12.00 1.24 17.91
CA ASN A 957 -12.69 0.12 18.54
C ASN A 957 -11.70 -0.87 19.18
N HIS A 958 -12.05 -1.42 20.34
CA HIS A 958 -11.32 -2.47 21.02
C HIS A 958 -12.26 -3.62 21.41
N GLU A 959 -11.91 -4.84 20.97
CA GLU A 959 -12.66 -6.06 21.21
C GLU A 959 -12.25 -6.78 22.50
N ASP A 960 -13.11 -7.71 22.93
CA ASP A 960 -12.86 -8.63 24.04
C ASP A 960 -12.43 -7.90 25.33
N VAL A 961 -13.11 -6.81 25.70
CA VAL A 961 -12.74 -5.96 26.84
C VAL A 961 -13.46 -6.40 28.11
N ARG A 962 -12.71 -6.44 29.21
CA ARG A 962 -13.20 -6.81 30.56
C ARG A 962 -13.56 -5.58 31.37
N TRP A 963 -12.73 -4.55 31.32
CA TRP A 963 -12.97 -3.27 31.97
C TRP A 963 -12.19 -2.15 31.27
N ALA A 964 -12.67 -0.92 31.43
CA ALA A 964 -12.07 0.31 30.94
C ALA A 964 -12.23 1.41 31.99
N ASP A 965 -11.11 1.90 32.50
CA ASP A 965 -11.01 2.93 33.51
C ASP A 965 -10.76 4.28 32.87
N MET A 966 -11.69 5.20 33.09
CA MET A 966 -11.63 6.57 32.61
C MET A 966 -10.91 7.46 33.61
N SER A 967 -9.99 8.28 33.12
CA SER A 967 -9.21 9.20 33.94
C SER A 967 -8.91 10.49 33.18
N GLY A 968 -8.56 11.53 33.93
CA GLY A 968 -8.44 12.87 33.40
C GLY A 968 -7.92 13.85 34.43
N ASN A 969 -7.23 14.91 33.98
CA ASN A 969 -6.67 15.88 34.90
C ASN A 969 -7.79 16.68 35.62
N GLY A 970 -7.77 16.67 36.95
CA GLY A 970 -8.76 17.40 37.76
C GLY A 970 -10.18 16.82 37.71
N THR A 971 -10.32 15.55 37.28
CA THR A 971 -11.59 14.81 37.30
C THR A 971 -11.40 13.48 38.03
N PRO A 972 -12.38 13.04 38.85
CA PRO A 972 -12.27 11.76 39.53
C PRO A 972 -12.42 10.61 38.53
N SER A 973 -11.55 9.60 38.64
CA SER A 973 -11.57 8.41 37.79
C SER A 973 -12.72 7.48 38.13
N PHE A 974 -13.18 6.69 37.15
CA PHE A 974 -14.21 5.66 37.34
C PHE A 974 -14.05 4.55 36.29
N SER A 975 -14.77 3.43 36.47
CA SER A 975 -14.60 2.25 35.61
C SER A 975 -15.91 1.82 34.94
N PHE A 976 -15.80 1.39 33.69
CA PHE A 976 -16.78 0.53 33.03
C PHE A 976 -16.29 -0.91 33.08
N GLN A 977 -17.15 -1.85 33.42
CA GLN A 977 -16.81 -3.26 33.52
C GLN A 977 -17.82 -4.11 32.77
N ALA A 978 -17.32 -5.15 32.10
CA ALA A 978 -18.12 -6.23 31.60
C ALA A 978 -18.78 -6.96 32.77
N ASP A 979 -20.03 -7.39 32.58
CA ASP A 979 -20.67 -8.35 33.48
C ASP A 979 -20.30 -9.77 33.02
N LYS A 980 -21.26 -10.60 32.62
CA LYS A 980 -21.00 -11.97 32.15
C LYS A 980 -20.35 -12.02 30.76
N ASN A 981 -20.71 -11.09 29.87
CA ASN A 981 -20.25 -11.06 28.49
C ASN A 981 -19.22 -9.95 28.33
N LEU A 982 -18.13 -10.23 27.61
CA LEU A 982 -17.12 -9.22 27.28
C LEU A 982 -17.73 -8.06 26.51
N MET A 983 -17.23 -6.86 26.76
CA MET A 983 -17.66 -5.64 26.08
C MET A 983 -16.70 -5.27 24.95
N GLN A 984 -17.15 -4.37 24.10
CA GLN A 984 -16.33 -3.66 23.13
C GLN A 984 -16.46 -2.17 23.44
N PHE A 985 -15.41 -1.38 23.21
CA PHE A 985 -15.53 0.06 23.36
C PHE A 985 -14.71 0.85 22.33
N SER A 986 -15.07 2.11 22.15
CA SER A 986 -14.24 3.15 21.54
C SER A 986 -14.32 4.43 22.37
N ALA A 987 -13.24 5.21 22.39
CA ALA A 987 -13.15 6.50 23.07
C ALA A 987 -12.50 7.52 22.13
N LEU A 988 -13.30 8.48 21.64
CA LEU A 988 -12.90 9.42 20.58
C LEU A 988 -13.19 10.89 20.97
N PRO A 989 -12.50 11.86 20.36
CA PRO A 989 -12.71 13.28 20.63
C PRO A 989 -13.94 13.86 19.91
N HIS A 990 -14.51 13.12 18.95
CA HIS A 990 -15.57 13.58 18.06
C HIS A 990 -16.66 12.53 17.89
N THR A 991 -17.89 12.96 17.64
CA THR A 991 -19.02 12.06 17.39
C THR A 991 -19.07 11.62 15.93
N ASP A 992 -19.76 10.51 15.65
CA ASP A 992 -20.00 10.04 14.28
C ASP A 992 -20.65 11.12 13.40
N GLU A 993 -21.58 11.90 13.96
CA GLU A 993 -22.27 12.99 13.26
C GLU A 993 -21.29 14.11 12.83
N GLN A 994 -20.26 14.36 13.62
CA GLN A 994 -19.21 15.33 13.29
C GLN A 994 -18.27 14.78 12.21
N MET A 995 -17.80 13.54 12.39
CA MET A 995 -16.84 12.91 11.47
C MET A 995 -17.45 12.65 10.08
N GLN A 996 -18.71 12.23 10.02
CA GLN A 996 -19.39 11.85 8.78
C GLN A 996 -19.33 12.97 7.73
N ASN A 997 -19.54 14.22 8.14
CA ASN A 997 -19.68 15.38 7.27
C ASN A 997 -18.38 16.14 6.97
N VAL A 998 -17.28 15.80 7.63
CA VAL A 998 -15.99 16.48 7.46
C VAL A 998 -15.16 15.77 6.40
N GLU A 999 -14.64 16.49 5.42
CA GLU A 999 -13.84 15.92 4.31
C GLU A 999 -12.40 15.58 4.72
N TYR A 1000 -11.71 16.50 5.39
CA TYR A 1000 -10.33 16.31 5.83
C TYR A 1000 -10.21 16.45 7.34
N LYS A 1001 -9.37 15.62 7.97
CA LYS A 1001 -9.20 15.63 9.44
C LYS A 1001 -8.80 16.98 10.04
N ILE A 1002 -8.09 17.81 9.27
CA ILE A 1002 -7.74 19.18 9.68
C ILE A 1002 -8.97 20.08 9.89
N ASP A 1003 -10.11 19.73 9.29
CA ASP A 1003 -11.38 20.47 9.37
C ASP A 1003 -12.28 20.00 10.51
N LEU A 1004 -11.84 19.02 11.32
CA LEU A 1004 -12.59 18.59 12.50
C LEU A 1004 -12.74 19.74 13.51
N PRO A 1005 -13.93 19.91 14.12
CA PRO A 1005 -14.15 20.96 15.10
C PRO A 1005 -13.36 20.68 16.39
N LYS A 1006 -13.24 21.68 17.26
CA LYS A 1006 -12.68 21.45 18.61
C LYS A 1006 -13.56 20.46 19.39
N SER A 1007 -12.93 19.46 20.01
CA SER A 1007 -13.62 18.48 20.86
C SER A 1007 -14.38 19.16 22.02
N GLN A 1008 -15.60 18.70 22.26
CA GLN A 1008 -16.47 19.17 23.34
C GLN A 1008 -16.69 18.14 24.44
N ALA A 1009 -16.39 16.86 24.17
CA ALA A 1009 -16.62 15.73 25.06
C ALA A 1009 -15.68 14.58 24.69
N THR A 1010 -15.45 13.68 25.63
CA THR A 1010 -14.95 12.34 25.31
C THR A 1010 -16.14 11.48 24.89
N VAL A 1011 -16.17 11.07 23.63
CA VAL A 1011 -17.22 10.24 23.05
C VAL A 1011 -16.88 8.78 23.35
N PHE A 1012 -17.52 8.21 24.37
CA PHE A 1012 -17.29 6.84 24.79
C PHE A 1012 -18.44 5.95 24.34
N THR A 1013 -18.18 5.01 23.44
CA THR A 1013 -19.19 4.02 23.00
C THR A 1013 -18.89 2.68 23.65
N LEU A 1014 -19.90 2.04 24.24
CA LEU A 1014 -19.84 0.67 24.75
C LEU A 1014 -20.80 -0.19 23.94
N ALA A 1015 -20.31 -1.30 23.37
CA ALA A 1015 -21.10 -2.20 22.54
C ALA A 1015 -20.96 -3.67 22.98
N THR A 1016 -21.98 -4.47 22.71
CA THR A 1016 -21.93 -5.93 22.81
C THR A 1016 -21.53 -6.59 21.48
N LYS A 1017 -21.80 -5.90 20.37
CA LYS A 1017 -21.45 -6.32 19.01
C LYS A 1017 -21.12 -5.10 18.17
N THR A 1018 -20.10 -5.22 17.33
CA THR A 1018 -19.69 -4.23 16.33
C THR A 1018 -19.46 -4.96 15.01
N LEU A 1019 -19.91 -4.35 13.92
CA LEU A 1019 -19.79 -4.87 12.57
C LEU A 1019 -18.32 -4.95 12.19
N GLY A 1020 -17.94 -6.06 11.55
CA GLY A 1020 -16.63 -6.20 10.93
C GLY A 1020 -16.34 -5.08 9.92
N VAL A 1021 -15.07 -4.86 9.61
CA VAL A 1021 -14.66 -3.83 8.64
C VAL A 1021 -14.81 -4.31 7.19
N GLY A 1022 -14.67 -5.62 6.95
CA GLY A 1022 -14.75 -6.21 5.60
C GLY A 1022 -13.70 -5.64 4.64
N SER A 1023 -13.96 -5.76 3.35
CA SER A 1023 -13.18 -5.13 2.27
C SER A 1023 -14.06 -4.85 1.04
N ASN A 1024 -15.30 -4.40 1.26
CA ASN A 1024 -16.32 -4.16 0.24
C ASN A 1024 -16.04 -2.92 -0.64
N GLY A 1025 -15.03 -2.11 -0.32
CA GLY A 1025 -14.57 -1.03 -1.19
C GLY A 1025 -14.21 -1.54 -2.58
N CYS A 1026 -13.49 -2.67 -2.63
CA CYS A 1026 -13.30 -3.50 -3.82
C CYS A 1026 -13.11 -4.96 -3.34
N GLY A 1027 -14.20 -5.72 -3.24
CA GLY A 1027 -14.18 -7.06 -2.65
C GLY A 1027 -15.39 -7.36 -1.77
N PRO A 1028 -15.28 -8.33 -0.85
CA PRO A 1028 -16.44 -8.78 -0.08
C PRO A 1028 -16.79 -7.87 1.10
N LYS A 1029 -18.10 -7.77 1.40
CA LYS A 1029 -18.61 -7.38 2.73
C LYS A 1029 -18.01 -8.27 3.84
N PRO A 1030 -18.10 -7.88 5.13
CA PRO A 1030 -17.73 -8.78 6.22
C PRO A 1030 -18.43 -10.14 6.06
N LEU A 1031 -17.71 -11.23 6.34
CA LEU A 1031 -18.26 -12.58 6.31
C LEU A 1031 -19.49 -12.65 7.23
N ASP A 1032 -20.43 -13.56 6.95
CA ASP A 1032 -21.72 -13.58 7.66
C ASP A 1032 -21.59 -13.72 9.18
N LYS A 1033 -20.54 -14.37 9.69
CA LYS A 1033 -20.21 -14.47 11.13
C LYS A 1033 -19.81 -13.14 11.80
N TYR A 1034 -19.51 -12.11 11.01
CA TYR A 1034 -19.09 -10.77 11.44
C TYR A 1034 -20.16 -9.70 11.19
N LEU A 1035 -21.35 -10.10 10.75
CA LEU A 1035 -22.50 -9.24 10.56
C LEU A 1035 -23.25 -8.99 11.87
N VAL A 1036 -23.80 -7.80 12.02
CA VAL A 1036 -24.58 -7.39 13.20
C VAL A 1036 -26.01 -7.09 12.79
N TRP A 1037 -26.88 -8.09 12.90
CA TRP A 1037 -28.30 -7.94 12.59
C TRP A 1037 -29.06 -7.25 13.73
N SER A 1038 -30.08 -6.48 13.38
CA SER A 1038 -31.04 -5.86 14.31
C SER A 1038 -31.97 -6.88 14.97
N ASP A 1039 -31.39 -7.88 15.63
CA ASP A 1039 -32.09 -8.91 16.38
C ASP A 1039 -32.22 -8.50 17.85
N ASN A 1040 -33.33 -8.89 18.49
CA ASN A 1040 -33.55 -8.61 19.91
C ASN A 1040 -32.34 -9.07 20.73
N THR A 1041 -31.81 -8.14 21.50
CA THR A 1041 -30.53 -8.31 22.18
C THR A 1041 -30.63 -7.77 23.59
N GLU A 1042 -30.01 -8.48 24.53
CA GLU A 1042 -29.81 -8.02 25.90
C GLU A 1042 -28.30 -8.00 26.20
N PHE A 1043 -27.83 -6.92 26.82
CA PHE A 1043 -26.47 -6.83 27.32
C PHE A 1043 -26.40 -5.99 28.60
N THR A 1044 -25.41 -6.31 29.43
CA THR A 1044 -25.21 -5.67 30.73
C THR A 1044 -23.77 -5.18 30.85
N TYR A 1045 -23.60 -3.99 31.40
CA TYR A 1045 -22.31 -3.47 31.85
C TYR A 1045 -22.45 -2.88 33.25
N VAL A 1046 -21.33 -2.69 33.92
CA VAL A 1046 -21.26 -2.12 35.27
C VAL A 1046 -20.50 -0.81 35.21
N ILE A 1047 -21.04 0.23 35.85
CA ILE A 1047 -20.31 1.45 36.16
C ILE A 1047 -19.87 1.36 37.62
N ASN A 1048 -18.57 1.45 37.88
CA ASN A 1048 -18.01 1.44 39.22
C ASN A 1048 -17.47 2.83 39.56
N LEU A 1049 -18.13 3.50 40.51
CA LEU A 1049 -17.76 4.83 40.99
C LEU A 1049 -16.85 4.79 42.22
N SER A 1050 -16.68 3.64 42.89
CA SER A 1050 -15.91 3.54 44.14
C SER A 1050 -14.46 3.10 43.94
N GLN A 1051 -14.16 2.29 42.91
CA GLN A 1051 -12.83 1.76 42.66
C GLN A 1051 -12.45 1.82 41.17
N ILE A 1052 -11.15 1.96 40.93
CA ILE A 1052 -10.50 1.70 39.63
C ILE A 1052 -9.59 0.49 39.79
N HIS A 1053 -9.24 -0.16 38.67
CA HIS A 1053 -8.31 -1.27 38.67
C HIS A 1053 -6.88 -0.72 38.63
N GLU A 1054 -6.13 -0.92 39.72
CA GLU A 1054 -4.68 -0.62 39.76
C GLU A 1054 -3.86 -1.68 39.04
#